data_AF-A0AAP2YXN7-F1
#
_entry.id   AF-A0AAP2YXN7-F1
#
_cell.length_a   1.000
_cell.length_b   1.000
_cell.length_c   1.000
_cell.angle_alpha   90.00
_cell.angle_beta   90.00
_cell.angle_gamma   90.00
#
_symmetry.space_group_name_H-M   'P 1'
#
loop_
_entity.id
_entity.type
_entity.pdbx_description
1 polymer ?
#
loop_
_entity_poly.entity_id
_entity_poly.type
_entity_poly.pdbx_seq_one_letter_code
_entity_poly.pdbx_strand_id
1 'polypeptide(L)'
;MGRPDLSVVSPCWLSENRETVTVVDVRDPRAYTDRGHVPGAVNVPAERFRDPSSVAAGKLPEPAAFAEELAAAGIDPDDTIVAYDDEGGPLAARLLLTAVTYGHRGDLFLLDGGIDAWRDSGSLSTEKPPLESATYDADRPPADDSPLVDREEVEAAVDSESVVVDTRTRAEHDQSHVPSAVQLDWEDLLDEDRRLKPRAELEDLLESRGITPDRRTVLYCNTARRLSHTYVVLNHLGYDDVAYYEGSLTDWLRADSPDWDPLELQAQVRAYADRGFDALVADLGEDVLGRLKLAGLYHQKQRGFFMLRTKVPGGELTAEQARVIGGVADEFARAPDDHGGESQNPIFGDGYLDLTTRQDVQMHWIRLEDIPEIWDRYEAVGLTTLQACGNSVRNVVSCPAAGIDANETIDVRPQVTDVTQRFLGDRVYGNLPRKLKVSITGCHENCARAQINDLGFTPAVKDGRDGFAVHVGGGLSDGPRMASDLEIFVEPDQVSELVAATAEVFKNHGSYLDTAVNRLRYLVEEWGVERFREELERAASFEFEFEPAGESLTTDYRGDHVGVHEQDDGRFYVGLAVPVGRMAGAEFATLADHAGTYGDGELRLTPNQNLLVPHVAESDLEALRSESILERYSPDPGPFTRGVVTCTGSEFCSYGVIETKNRAIRWARQLDEWAADRGLDEDHDAIRLHMSGCSASCAQPQIADIGLRGEVYRDDSRTTEAVDVGLGGDLGAGEFVDWVAGKVPVETIPAAVERLVLAYDTSRRPDESVTDWTDRIPDHELRGILSGATGPEEVATGRETETETELEVR
;
A
#
# COMPACT_ATOMS: atom_id res chain seq x y z
N MET A 1 -24.40 45.93 6.85
CA MET A 1 -23.02 46.36 7.15
C MET A 1 -22.17 45.94 5.97
N GLY A 2 -21.18 46.73 5.56
CA GLY A 2 -20.29 46.34 4.46
C GLY A 2 -19.46 45.13 4.86
N ARG A 3 -19.01 44.32 3.89
CA ARG A 3 -17.94 43.33 4.12
C ARG A 3 -16.69 44.07 4.63
N PRO A 4 -15.92 43.50 5.57
CA PRO A 4 -14.66 44.07 6.00
C PRO A 4 -13.69 44.20 4.82
N ASP A 5 -12.82 45.21 4.82
CA ASP A 5 -11.72 45.27 3.85
C ASP A 5 -10.77 44.10 4.12
N LEU A 6 -10.45 43.31 3.09
CA LEU A 6 -9.50 42.20 3.18
C LEU A 6 -8.33 42.48 2.23
N SER A 7 -7.17 42.82 2.79
CA SER A 7 -6.07 43.37 2.00
C SER A 7 -4.69 42.99 2.54
N VAL A 8 -3.65 43.32 1.79
CA VAL A 8 -2.24 43.12 2.18
C VAL A 8 -1.62 44.47 2.57
N VAL A 9 -0.91 44.52 3.70
CA VAL A 9 -0.27 45.74 4.22
C VAL A 9 1.24 45.54 4.40
N SER A 10 2.00 46.63 4.22
CA SER A 10 3.46 46.60 4.42
C SER A 10 3.85 46.79 5.88
N PRO A 11 5.07 46.39 6.28
CA PRO A 11 5.61 46.71 7.61
C PRO A 11 5.63 48.21 7.93
N CYS A 12 5.85 49.07 6.93
CA CYS A 12 5.78 50.53 7.11
C CYS A 12 4.38 50.98 7.50
N TRP A 13 3.36 50.47 6.81
CA TRP A 13 1.97 50.77 7.13
C TRP A 13 1.61 50.29 8.54
N LEU A 14 2.03 49.07 8.90
CA LEU A 14 1.80 48.55 10.25
C LEU A 14 2.48 49.42 11.30
N SER A 15 3.71 49.88 11.07
CA SER A 15 4.42 50.77 11.99
C SER A 15 3.65 52.08 12.26
N GLU A 16 3.00 52.64 11.24
CA GLU A 16 2.21 53.88 11.32
C GLU A 16 0.85 53.69 11.99
N ASN A 17 0.26 52.48 11.92
CA ASN A 17 -1.10 52.18 12.37
C ASN A 17 -1.17 51.21 13.56
N ARG A 18 -0.02 50.84 14.13
CA ARG A 18 0.11 49.79 15.16
C ARG A 18 -0.74 50.03 16.42
N GLU A 19 -1.01 51.29 16.76
CA GLU A 19 -1.81 51.66 17.93
C GLU A 19 -3.32 51.57 17.68
N THR A 20 -3.76 51.34 16.44
CA THR A 20 -5.17 51.31 16.04
C THR A 20 -5.61 49.95 15.49
N VAL A 21 -4.74 48.93 15.54
CA VAL A 21 -5.00 47.58 15.02
C VAL A 21 -4.57 46.53 16.04
N THR A 22 -5.24 45.38 16.02
CA THR A 22 -4.84 44.20 16.76
C THR A 22 -3.91 43.34 15.90
N VAL A 23 -2.65 43.22 16.32
CA VAL A 23 -1.65 42.43 15.60
C VAL A 23 -1.68 40.99 16.09
N VAL A 24 -1.80 40.02 15.18
CA VAL A 24 -1.93 38.60 15.51
C VAL A 24 -0.78 37.79 14.93
N ASP A 25 -0.01 37.18 15.82
CA ASP A 25 1.06 36.24 15.49
C ASP A 25 0.49 34.82 15.50
N VAL A 26 0.47 34.15 14.34
CA VAL A 26 -0.08 32.78 14.25
C VAL A 26 0.97 31.67 14.38
N ARG A 27 2.23 32.03 14.63
CA ARG A 27 3.33 31.08 14.78
C ARG A 27 3.20 30.29 16.07
N ASP A 28 4.02 29.26 16.18
CA ASP A 28 4.07 28.43 17.38
C ASP A 28 4.38 29.27 18.64
N PRO A 29 3.82 28.91 19.82
CA PRO A 29 4.01 29.68 21.04
C PRO A 29 5.48 29.90 21.44
N ARG A 30 6.39 28.97 21.11
CA ARG A 30 7.83 29.10 21.40
C ARG A 30 8.49 30.10 20.47
N ALA A 31 8.17 30.10 19.17
CA ALA A 31 8.66 31.16 18.27
C ALA A 31 8.21 32.54 18.76
N TYR A 32 6.94 32.66 19.20
CA TYR A 32 6.40 33.91 19.75
C TYR A 32 7.14 34.38 21.01
N THR A 33 7.46 33.49 21.97
CA THR A 33 8.14 33.87 23.21
C THR A 33 9.66 34.02 23.08
N ASP A 34 10.31 33.12 22.34
CA ASP A 34 11.76 32.94 22.39
C ASP A 34 12.47 33.69 21.26
N ARG A 35 11.84 33.80 20.09
CA ARG A 35 12.40 34.48 18.91
C ARG A 35 11.90 35.92 18.76
N GLY A 36 10.96 36.32 19.60
CA GLY A 36 10.31 37.62 19.58
C GLY A 36 9.24 37.76 18.50
N HIS A 37 8.38 38.76 18.68
CA HIS A 37 7.19 39.03 17.88
C HIS A 37 7.06 40.54 17.59
N VAL A 38 6.13 40.91 16.72
CA VAL A 38 5.83 42.33 16.46
C VAL A 38 5.35 42.98 17.77
N PRO A 39 5.91 44.12 18.21
CA PRO A 39 5.58 44.69 19.52
C PRO A 39 4.09 44.99 19.68
N GLY A 40 3.47 44.37 20.70
CA GLY A 40 2.04 44.46 20.96
C GLY A 40 1.20 43.33 20.34
N ALA A 41 1.81 42.38 19.63
CA ALA A 41 1.08 41.26 19.03
C ALA A 41 0.59 40.25 20.07
N VAL A 42 -0.64 39.77 19.87
CA VAL A 42 -1.21 38.60 20.57
C VAL A 42 -0.89 37.33 19.78
N ASN A 43 -0.84 36.18 20.45
CA ASN A 43 -0.52 34.90 19.79
C ASN A 43 -1.75 34.02 19.69
N VAL A 44 -2.10 33.63 18.47
CA VAL A 44 -3.18 32.68 18.15
C VAL A 44 -2.57 31.61 17.26
N PRO A 45 -2.00 30.52 17.81
CA PRO A 45 -1.27 29.53 17.01
C PRO A 45 -2.14 28.84 15.95
N ALA A 46 -1.57 28.60 14.77
CA ALA A 46 -2.25 27.96 13.63
C ALA A 46 -3.02 26.68 13.97
N GLU A 47 -2.50 25.85 14.88
CA GLU A 47 -3.13 24.59 15.27
C GLU A 47 -4.42 24.76 16.09
N ARG A 48 -4.67 25.95 16.66
CA ARG A 48 -5.85 26.18 17.52
C ARG A 48 -7.10 26.57 16.75
N PHE A 49 -6.95 27.03 15.51
CA PHE A 49 -8.07 27.38 14.64
C PHE A 49 -8.13 26.46 13.42
N ARG A 50 -7.83 25.18 13.62
CA ARG A 50 -8.03 24.09 12.67
C ARG A 50 -8.82 23.00 13.39
N ASP A 51 -9.79 22.37 12.71
CA ASP A 51 -10.58 21.29 13.32
C ASP A 51 -9.69 20.06 13.60
N PRO A 52 -9.48 19.67 14.88
CA PRO A 52 -8.67 18.51 15.25
C PRO A 52 -9.39 17.18 15.04
N SER A 53 -10.70 17.18 14.75
CA SER A 53 -11.57 16.01 14.66
C SER A 53 -12.01 15.64 13.24
N SER A 54 -11.76 16.52 12.26
CA SER A 54 -12.12 16.25 10.87
C SER A 54 -11.15 15.25 10.21
N VAL A 55 -11.72 14.29 9.48
CA VAL A 55 -11.06 13.18 8.75
C VAL A 55 -10.07 13.65 7.66
N ALA A 56 -9.89 14.96 7.50
CA ALA A 56 -8.84 15.60 6.72
C ALA A 56 -8.28 16.76 7.56
N ALA A 57 -7.20 16.54 8.30
CA ALA A 57 -6.61 17.51 9.22
C ALA A 57 -6.31 18.86 8.53
N GLY A 58 -7.23 19.83 8.60
CA GLY A 58 -7.16 21.07 7.82
C GLY A 58 -8.47 21.83 7.61
N LYS A 59 -9.63 21.24 7.91
CA LYS A 59 -10.92 21.97 7.82
C LYS A 59 -11.03 23.08 8.85
N LEU A 60 -11.91 24.03 8.55
CA LEU A 60 -12.24 25.14 9.44
C LEU A 60 -12.75 24.60 10.77
N PRO A 61 -12.37 25.22 11.90
CA PRO A 61 -12.82 24.82 13.23
C PRO A 61 -14.32 25.10 13.37
N GLU A 62 -15.01 24.45 14.31
CA GLU A 62 -16.38 24.84 14.62
C GLU A 62 -16.45 26.31 15.08
N PRO A 63 -17.48 27.10 14.69
CA PRO A 63 -17.53 28.54 15.00
C PRO A 63 -17.32 28.85 16.48
N ALA A 64 -17.89 28.04 17.38
CA ALA A 64 -17.72 28.21 18.82
C ALA A 64 -16.26 28.07 19.28
N ALA A 65 -15.50 27.14 18.70
CA ALA A 65 -14.08 26.96 19.02
C ALA A 65 -13.25 28.14 18.51
N PHE A 66 -13.55 28.63 17.30
CA PHE A 66 -12.90 29.83 16.77
C PHE A 66 -13.18 31.08 17.63
N ALA A 67 -14.43 31.25 18.05
CA ALA A 67 -14.83 32.33 18.95
C ALA A 67 -14.09 32.27 20.30
N GLU A 68 -13.94 31.08 20.87
CA GLU A 68 -13.20 30.88 22.12
C GLU A 68 -11.74 31.31 21.99
N GLU A 69 -11.07 30.93 20.90
CA GLU A 69 -9.66 31.30 20.66
C GLU A 69 -9.46 32.80 20.44
N LEU A 70 -10.32 33.46 19.66
CA LEU A 70 -10.22 34.91 19.46
C LEU A 70 -10.55 35.70 20.73
N ALA A 71 -11.58 35.28 21.49
CA ALA A 71 -11.90 35.89 22.77
C ALA A 71 -10.76 35.70 23.79
N ALA A 72 -10.12 34.53 23.82
CA ALA A 72 -8.96 34.25 24.67
C ALA A 72 -7.74 35.10 24.30
N ALA A 73 -7.62 35.51 23.04
CA ALA A 73 -6.62 36.44 22.55
C ALA A 73 -6.99 37.92 22.76
N GLY A 74 -8.15 38.22 23.35
CA GLY A 74 -8.61 39.59 23.60
C GLY A 74 -9.09 40.31 22.35
N ILE A 75 -9.56 39.57 21.33
CA ILE A 75 -10.02 40.11 20.04
C ILE A 75 -11.55 40.18 20.05
N ASP A 76 -12.11 41.35 19.72
CA ASP A 76 -13.55 41.55 19.52
C ASP A 76 -13.92 41.48 18.02
N PRO A 77 -15.19 41.20 17.66
CA PRO A 77 -15.58 41.04 16.25
C PRO A 77 -15.49 42.30 15.38
N ASP A 78 -15.32 43.48 15.97
CA ASP A 78 -15.18 44.77 15.27
C ASP A 78 -13.72 45.26 15.19
N ASP A 79 -12.76 44.51 15.75
CA ASP A 79 -11.35 44.89 15.77
C ASP A 79 -10.73 44.83 14.38
N THR A 80 -9.93 45.83 14.02
CA THR A 80 -9.10 45.72 12.82
C THR A 80 -7.91 44.79 13.10
N ILE A 81 -7.79 43.68 12.36
CA ILE A 81 -6.76 42.65 12.56
C ILE A 81 -5.65 42.78 11.52
N VAL A 82 -4.39 42.69 11.97
CA VAL A 82 -3.23 42.46 11.11
C VAL A 82 -2.58 41.12 11.49
N ALA A 83 -2.70 40.10 10.65
CA ALA A 83 -2.14 38.77 10.91
C ALA A 83 -0.82 38.54 10.18
N TYR A 84 0.10 37.78 10.78
CA TYR A 84 1.36 37.38 10.17
C TYR A 84 1.86 36.00 10.63
N ASP A 85 2.67 35.35 9.79
CA ASP A 85 3.39 34.12 10.08
C ASP A 85 4.88 34.23 9.67
N ASP A 86 5.59 33.10 9.63
CA ASP A 86 6.97 32.95 9.15
C ASP A 86 7.08 32.07 7.89
N GLU A 87 5.98 31.87 7.17
CA GLU A 87 5.90 31.02 5.98
C GLU A 87 5.50 31.77 4.71
N GLY A 88 5.56 33.11 4.73
CA GLY A 88 5.14 33.95 3.59
C GLY A 88 3.64 34.23 3.53
N GLY A 89 2.92 34.02 4.63
CA GLY A 89 1.52 34.42 4.80
C GLY A 89 0.41 33.36 4.74
N PRO A 90 0.59 32.07 4.36
CA PRO A 90 -0.55 31.17 4.17
C PRO A 90 -1.27 30.78 5.47
N LEU A 91 -0.59 30.74 6.61
CA LEU A 91 -1.22 30.44 7.91
C LEU A 91 -1.94 31.68 8.45
N ALA A 92 -1.33 32.84 8.31
CA ALA A 92 -1.94 34.11 8.67
C ALA A 92 -3.18 34.40 7.82
N ALA A 93 -3.10 34.18 6.51
CA ALA A 93 -4.22 34.32 5.59
C ALA A 93 -5.36 33.34 5.93
N ARG A 94 -5.05 32.15 6.45
CA ARG A 94 -6.07 31.19 6.90
C ARG A 94 -6.86 31.71 8.10
N LEU A 95 -6.20 32.35 9.07
CA LEU A 95 -6.89 33.02 10.18
C LEU A 95 -7.87 34.08 9.64
N LEU A 96 -7.41 34.92 8.72
CA LEU A 96 -8.23 35.98 8.11
C LEU A 96 -9.42 35.40 7.33
N LEU A 97 -9.20 34.39 6.49
CA LEU A 97 -10.27 33.73 5.75
C LEU A 97 -11.31 33.09 6.69
N THR A 98 -10.87 32.51 7.80
CA THR A 98 -11.75 31.97 8.83
C THR A 98 -12.60 33.08 9.48
N ALA A 99 -11.96 34.20 9.82
CA ALA A 99 -12.65 35.37 10.37
C ALA A 99 -13.70 35.93 9.39
N VAL A 100 -13.37 36.07 8.10
CA VAL A 100 -14.34 36.44 7.05
C VAL A 100 -15.49 35.45 7.00
N THR A 101 -15.17 34.15 6.98
CA THR A 101 -16.17 33.07 6.87
C THR A 101 -17.12 33.08 8.07
N TYR A 102 -16.67 33.50 9.26
CA TYR A 102 -17.49 33.56 10.47
C TYR A 102 -18.02 34.96 10.84
N GLY A 103 -18.01 35.88 9.87
CA GLY A 103 -18.71 37.16 9.99
C GLY A 103 -18.00 38.22 10.83
N HIS A 104 -16.67 38.19 10.87
CA HIS A 104 -15.88 39.28 11.44
C HIS A 104 -16.20 40.61 10.74
N ARG A 105 -16.29 41.70 11.51
CA ARG A 105 -16.78 43.01 11.03
C ARG A 105 -15.69 44.06 10.87
N GLY A 106 -14.58 43.94 11.61
CA GLY A 106 -13.42 44.81 11.48
C GLY A 106 -12.59 44.50 10.24
N ASP A 107 -11.81 45.47 9.77
CA ASP A 107 -10.94 45.29 8.60
C ASP A 107 -9.83 44.26 8.88
N LEU A 108 -9.46 43.48 7.86
CA LEU A 108 -8.58 42.32 7.95
C LEU A 108 -7.38 42.48 7.03
N PHE A 109 -6.18 42.42 7.59
CA PHE A 109 -4.96 42.66 6.85
C PHE A 109 -3.94 41.53 7.02
N LEU A 110 -3.34 41.09 5.92
CA LEU A 110 -2.17 40.22 5.91
C LEU A 110 -0.90 41.08 5.88
N LEU A 111 0.05 40.81 6.78
CA LEU A 111 1.36 41.48 6.76
C LEU A 111 2.26 40.88 5.68
N ASP A 112 2.61 41.69 4.68
CA ASP A 112 3.47 41.27 3.57
C ASP A 112 4.88 40.86 4.04
N GLY A 113 5.32 39.67 3.65
CA GLY A 113 6.60 39.06 4.06
C GLY A 113 6.69 38.67 5.55
N GLY A 114 5.58 38.74 6.29
CA GLY A 114 5.45 38.22 7.65
C GLY A 114 6.44 38.80 8.66
N ILE A 115 6.84 37.97 9.63
CA ILE A 115 7.76 38.39 10.70
C ILE A 115 9.17 38.75 10.20
N ASP A 116 9.61 38.14 9.11
CA ASP A 116 10.95 38.37 8.57
C ASP A 116 11.03 39.77 7.94
N ALA A 117 10.02 40.18 7.17
CA ALA A 117 9.95 41.54 6.65
C ALA A 117 9.78 42.60 7.76
N TRP A 118 9.09 42.28 8.85
CA TRP A 118 9.06 43.16 10.03
C TRP A 118 10.44 43.30 10.65
N ARG A 119 11.21 42.21 10.79
CA ARG A 119 12.55 42.24 11.39
C ARG A 119 13.51 43.17 10.64
N ASP A 120 13.35 43.30 9.33
CA ASP A 120 14.16 44.20 8.50
C ASP A 120 13.83 45.69 8.71
N SER A 121 12.62 45.99 9.18
CA SER A 121 12.05 47.35 9.20
C SER A 121 11.71 47.86 10.60
N GLY A 122 11.66 46.98 11.60
CA GLY A 122 11.25 47.28 12.97
C GLY A 122 11.94 46.39 14.02
N SER A 123 11.76 46.74 15.29
CA SER A 123 12.26 45.95 16.42
C SER A 123 11.27 44.86 16.83
N LEU A 124 11.78 43.72 17.29
CA LEU A 124 10.97 42.67 17.92
C LEU A 124 10.80 42.91 19.43
N SER A 125 9.69 42.42 19.98
CA SER A 125 9.38 42.38 21.41
C SER A 125 9.34 40.94 21.89
N THR A 126 9.63 40.73 23.18
CA THR A 126 9.29 39.50 23.91
C THR A 126 8.25 39.76 25.01
N GLU A 127 7.84 41.02 25.19
CA GLU A 127 6.81 41.43 26.14
C GLU A 127 5.42 41.12 25.61
N LYS A 128 4.66 40.30 26.33
CA LYS A 128 3.26 40.01 26.02
C LYS A 128 2.38 41.23 26.34
N PRO A 129 1.49 41.65 25.42
CA PRO A 129 0.56 42.73 25.72
C PRO A 129 -0.43 42.31 26.84
N PRO A 130 -0.93 43.25 27.65
CA PRO A 130 -2.06 42.97 28.52
C PRO A 130 -3.28 42.63 27.66
N LEU A 131 -3.94 41.51 27.95
CA LEU A 131 -5.17 41.11 27.26
C LEU A 131 -6.36 41.83 27.89
N GLU A 132 -7.16 42.48 27.05
CA GLU A 132 -8.46 43.01 27.45
C GLU A 132 -9.51 41.90 27.46
N SER A 133 -10.58 42.09 28.23
CA SER A 133 -11.69 41.14 28.26
C SER A 133 -12.53 41.32 26.99
N ALA A 134 -12.45 40.37 26.06
CA ALA A 134 -13.22 40.38 24.81
C ALA A 134 -14.35 39.34 24.83
N THR A 135 -15.34 39.53 23.96
CA THR A 135 -16.36 38.52 23.65
C THR A 135 -16.49 38.39 22.15
N TYR A 136 -16.24 37.19 21.63
CA TYR A 136 -16.32 36.94 20.20
C TYR A 136 -17.57 36.12 19.87
N ASP A 137 -18.38 36.60 18.93
CA ASP A 137 -19.49 35.86 18.36
C ASP A 137 -19.08 35.40 16.95
N ALA A 138 -19.10 34.09 16.71
CA ALA A 138 -18.84 33.48 15.42
C ALA A 138 -20.04 32.64 15.00
N ASP A 139 -20.50 32.81 13.77
CA ASP A 139 -21.60 32.02 13.19
C ASP A 139 -21.31 31.75 11.70
N ARG A 140 -21.84 30.66 11.16
CA ARG A 140 -21.76 30.41 9.72
C ARG A 140 -22.86 31.23 9.02
N PRO A 141 -22.51 32.22 8.19
CA PRO A 141 -23.51 32.97 7.44
C PRO A 141 -24.28 32.03 6.51
N PRO A 142 -25.49 32.40 6.08
CA PRO A 142 -26.22 31.68 5.02
C PRO A 142 -25.34 31.47 3.79
N ALA A 143 -25.53 30.36 3.06
CA ALA A 143 -24.70 29.98 1.92
C ALA A 143 -24.51 31.13 0.90
N ASP A 144 -25.58 31.88 0.60
CA ASP A 144 -25.56 33.00 -0.35
C ASP A 144 -24.63 34.17 0.06
N ASP A 145 -24.27 34.28 1.35
CA ASP A 145 -23.40 35.35 1.89
C ASP A 145 -21.98 34.84 2.24
N SER A 146 -21.78 33.52 2.19
CA SER A 146 -20.53 32.85 2.56
C SER A 146 -19.56 32.75 1.37
N PRO A 147 -18.25 32.99 1.56
CA PRO A 147 -17.24 32.66 0.56
C PRO A 147 -16.93 31.16 0.48
N LEU A 148 -17.34 30.37 1.48
CA LEU A 148 -17.20 28.92 1.48
C LEU A 148 -18.32 28.31 0.62
N VAL A 149 -17.94 27.61 -0.44
CA VAL A 149 -18.86 26.89 -1.33
C VAL A 149 -18.81 25.39 -1.08
N ASP A 150 -19.90 24.71 -1.39
CA ASP A 150 -19.94 23.25 -1.37
C ASP A 150 -19.55 22.64 -2.74
N ARG A 151 -19.61 21.31 -2.82
CA ARG A 151 -19.27 20.58 -4.05
C ARG A 151 -20.23 20.88 -5.20
N GLU A 152 -21.53 20.98 -4.93
CA GLU A 152 -22.54 21.20 -5.98
C GLU A 152 -22.28 22.53 -6.69
N GLU A 153 -21.87 23.54 -5.93
CA GLU A 153 -21.43 24.82 -6.48
C GLU A 153 -20.12 24.74 -7.28
N VAL A 154 -19.16 23.89 -6.88
CA VAL A 154 -17.93 23.67 -7.65
C VAL A 154 -18.23 22.94 -8.95
N GLU A 155 -19.08 21.91 -8.95
CA GLU A 155 -19.55 21.22 -10.15
C GLU A 155 -20.23 22.18 -11.12
N ALA A 156 -21.11 23.05 -10.60
CA ALA A 156 -21.71 24.11 -11.38
C ALA A 156 -20.67 25.10 -11.91
N ALA A 157 -19.63 25.41 -11.14
CA ALA A 157 -18.54 26.30 -11.56
C ALA A 157 -17.74 25.72 -12.74
N VAL A 158 -17.43 24.42 -12.71
CA VAL A 158 -16.71 23.69 -13.78
C VAL A 158 -17.42 23.80 -15.14
N ASP A 159 -18.74 23.74 -15.14
CA ASP A 159 -19.56 23.78 -16.36
C ASP A 159 -20.04 25.20 -16.75
N SER A 160 -19.49 26.23 -16.11
CA SER A 160 -19.89 27.63 -16.29
C SER A 160 -18.76 28.51 -16.82
N GLU A 161 -19.03 29.81 -16.92
CA GLU A 161 -18.01 30.83 -17.20
C GLU A 161 -17.16 31.17 -15.96
N SER A 162 -17.25 30.43 -14.86
CA SER A 162 -16.39 30.61 -13.67
C SER A 162 -14.96 30.10 -13.93
N VAL A 163 -14.01 30.48 -13.07
CA VAL A 163 -12.64 29.96 -13.09
C VAL A 163 -12.39 29.15 -11.83
N VAL A 164 -12.22 27.84 -11.97
CA VAL A 164 -11.76 26.99 -10.88
C VAL A 164 -10.23 27.06 -10.83
N VAL A 165 -9.65 27.35 -9.67
CA VAL A 165 -8.20 27.55 -9.51
C VAL A 165 -7.65 26.56 -8.51
N ASP A 166 -6.69 25.76 -8.98
CA ASP A 166 -5.91 24.85 -8.16
C ASP A 166 -4.66 25.56 -7.63
N THR A 167 -4.62 25.78 -6.32
CA THR A 167 -3.54 26.51 -5.65
C THR A 167 -2.37 25.62 -5.21
N ARG A 168 -2.35 24.37 -5.68
CA ARG A 168 -1.28 23.40 -5.42
C ARG A 168 -0.15 23.53 -6.43
N THR A 169 0.94 22.80 -6.18
CA THR A 169 2.10 22.79 -7.06
C THR A 169 1.72 22.27 -8.45
N ARG A 170 2.49 22.63 -9.46
CA ARG A 170 2.28 22.13 -10.84
C ARG A 170 2.32 20.60 -10.90
N ALA A 171 3.22 19.96 -10.14
CA ALA A 171 3.30 18.51 -10.09
C ALA A 171 2.02 17.87 -9.52
N GLU A 172 1.46 18.44 -8.45
CA GLU A 172 0.18 17.97 -7.88
C GLU A 172 -0.99 18.15 -8.84
N HIS A 173 -1.05 19.28 -9.57
CA HIS A 173 -2.09 19.55 -10.58
C HIS A 173 -1.98 18.61 -11.80
N ASP A 174 -0.77 18.45 -12.36
CA ASP A 174 -0.52 17.58 -13.52
C ASP A 174 -0.86 16.11 -13.21
N GLN A 175 -0.67 15.69 -11.95
CA GLN A 175 -1.09 14.36 -11.47
C GLN A 175 -2.62 14.24 -11.45
N SER A 176 -3.31 15.26 -10.92
CA SER A 176 -4.78 15.34 -10.96
C SER A 176 -5.31 16.67 -10.47
N HIS A 177 -6.48 17.05 -10.96
CA HIS A 177 -7.16 18.27 -10.58
C HIS A 177 -8.67 18.13 -10.83
N VAL A 178 -9.46 19.00 -10.18
CA VAL A 178 -10.87 19.20 -10.52
C VAL A 178 -10.96 19.56 -12.01
N PRO A 179 -11.89 18.99 -12.80
CA PRO A 179 -11.98 19.29 -14.22
C PRO A 179 -12.03 20.80 -14.50
N SER A 180 -11.42 21.24 -15.61
CA SER A 180 -11.26 22.66 -15.99
C SER A 180 -10.40 23.53 -15.07
N ALA A 181 -9.91 23.01 -13.93
CA ALA A 181 -9.14 23.81 -12.99
C ALA A 181 -7.83 24.33 -13.60
N VAL A 182 -7.61 25.63 -13.46
CA VAL A 182 -6.39 26.33 -13.82
C VAL A 182 -5.38 26.19 -12.69
N GLN A 183 -4.16 25.77 -13.01
CA GLN A 183 -3.07 25.72 -12.05
C GLN A 183 -2.54 27.13 -11.74
N LEU A 184 -2.41 27.50 -10.46
CA LEU A 184 -1.72 28.70 -9.99
C LEU A 184 -1.08 28.39 -8.63
N ASP A 185 0.23 28.18 -8.57
CA ASP A 185 0.86 27.94 -7.27
C ASP A 185 0.76 29.23 -6.43
N TRP A 186 0.43 29.12 -5.14
CA TRP A 186 0.38 30.29 -4.27
C TRP A 186 1.76 30.97 -4.16
N GLU A 187 2.85 30.20 -4.29
CA GLU A 187 4.22 30.71 -4.34
C GLU A 187 4.51 31.50 -5.62
N ASP A 188 3.77 31.27 -6.72
CA ASP A 188 3.91 32.06 -7.96
C ASP A 188 3.58 33.55 -7.72
N LEU A 189 2.85 33.87 -6.65
CA LEU A 189 2.47 35.24 -6.27
C LEU A 189 3.57 35.96 -5.48
N LEU A 190 4.60 35.25 -5.03
CA LEU A 190 5.65 35.77 -4.15
C LEU A 190 6.99 35.93 -4.88
N ASP A 191 7.78 36.90 -4.46
CA ASP A 191 9.17 37.06 -4.87
C ASP A 191 10.14 36.15 -4.06
N GLU A 192 11.43 36.26 -4.35
CA GLU A 192 12.47 35.44 -3.70
C GLU A 192 12.59 35.69 -2.19
N ASP A 193 12.13 36.85 -1.71
CA ASP A 193 12.13 37.25 -0.30
C ASP A 193 10.79 36.91 0.38
N ARG A 194 9.93 36.11 -0.27
CA ARG A 194 8.57 35.75 0.18
C ARG A 194 7.66 36.97 0.39
N ARG A 195 7.88 38.04 -0.35
CA ARG A 195 6.98 39.21 -0.41
C ARG A 195 6.10 39.13 -1.63
N LEU A 196 4.95 39.79 -1.56
CA LEU A 196 4.03 39.87 -2.67
C LEU A 196 4.68 40.58 -3.87
N LYS A 197 4.61 39.98 -5.06
CA LYS A 197 5.12 40.60 -6.29
C LYS A 197 4.42 41.95 -6.56
N PRO A 198 5.06 42.87 -7.30
CA PRO A 198 4.43 44.12 -7.70
C PRO A 198 3.07 43.88 -8.37
N ARG A 199 2.07 44.72 -8.03
CA ARG A 199 0.68 44.60 -8.54
C ARG A 199 0.58 44.33 -10.05
N ALA A 200 1.37 45.03 -10.87
CA ALA A 200 1.37 44.84 -12.32
C ALA A 200 1.81 43.43 -12.74
N GLU A 201 2.80 42.84 -12.06
CA GLU A 201 3.27 41.47 -12.33
C GLU A 201 2.23 40.42 -11.90
N LEU A 202 1.51 40.67 -10.81
CA LEU A 202 0.41 39.82 -10.38
C LEU A 202 -0.76 39.87 -11.35
N GLU A 203 -1.15 41.07 -11.79
CA GLU A 203 -2.21 41.27 -12.77
C GLU A 203 -1.87 40.55 -14.09
N ASP A 204 -0.64 40.70 -14.59
CA ASP A 204 -0.14 40.00 -15.78
C ASP A 204 -0.14 38.46 -15.60
N LEU A 205 0.30 37.97 -14.44
CA LEU A 205 0.33 36.53 -14.13
C LEU A 205 -1.10 35.94 -14.12
N LEU A 206 -2.02 36.58 -13.39
CA LEU A 206 -3.41 36.11 -13.28
C LEU A 206 -4.12 36.13 -14.64
N GLU A 207 -3.96 37.21 -15.41
CA GLU A 207 -4.53 37.32 -16.76
C GLU A 207 -3.97 36.23 -17.69
N SER A 208 -2.66 35.93 -17.60
CA SER A 208 -2.04 34.86 -18.39
C SER A 208 -2.60 33.46 -18.11
N ARG A 209 -3.19 33.27 -16.92
CA ARG A 209 -3.85 32.03 -16.49
C ARG A 209 -5.37 32.09 -16.69
N GLY A 210 -5.91 33.19 -17.22
CA GLY A 210 -7.34 33.38 -17.46
C GLY A 210 -8.16 33.69 -16.19
N ILE A 211 -7.48 34.08 -15.11
CA ILE A 211 -8.10 34.53 -13.85
C ILE A 211 -8.25 36.06 -13.98
N THR A 212 -9.48 36.54 -14.11
CA THR A 212 -9.77 37.97 -14.35
C THR A 212 -10.86 38.48 -13.40
N PRO A 213 -10.85 39.78 -13.01
CA PRO A 213 -11.78 40.32 -12.01
C PRO A 213 -13.26 40.28 -12.41
N ASP A 214 -13.57 40.10 -13.69
CA ASP A 214 -14.94 40.05 -14.22
C ASP A 214 -15.59 38.65 -14.15
N ARG A 215 -14.85 37.63 -13.70
CA ARG A 215 -15.32 36.24 -13.59
C ARG A 215 -15.32 35.77 -12.13
N ARG A 216 -16.32 34.95 -11.78
CA ARG A 216 -16.34 34.23 -10.50
C ARG A 216 -15.13 33.30 -10.42
N THR A 217 -14.38 33.39 -9.32
CA THR A 217 -13.19 32.57 -9.08
C THR A 217 -13.43 31.63 -7.91
N VAL A 218 -13.24 30.32 -8.10
CA VAL A 218 -13.40 29.30 -7.05
C VAL A 218 -12.05 28.66 -6.77
N LEU A 219 -11.51 28.89 -5.58
CA LEU A 219 -10.20 28.38 -5.17
C LEU A 219 -10.32 27.03 -4.46
N TYR A 220 -9.37 26.12 -4.69
CA TYR A 220 -9.22 24.92 -3.87
C TYR A 220 -7.75 24.53 -3.67
N CYS A 221 -7.50 23.69 -2.67
CA CYS A 221 -6.26 22.96 -2.46
C CYS A 221 -6.53 21.68 -1.65
N ASN A 222 -5.59 21.22 -0.82
CA ASN A 222 -5.79 20.02 0.01
C ASN A 222 -6.40 20.34 1.39
N THR A 223 -5.98 21.43 2.04
CA THR A 223 -6.29 21.71 3.47
C THR A 223 -6.69 23.17 3.71
N ALA A 224 -7.17 23.85 2.68
CA ALA A 224 -7.47 25.27 2.65
C ALA A 224 -6.31 26.24 3.03
N ARG A 225 -5.10 25.74 3.33
CA ARG A 225 -3.92 26.55 3.65
C ARG A 225 -3.48 27.43 2.47
N ARG A 226 -3.11 26.80 1.34
CA ARG A 226 -2.56 27.49 0.16
C ARG A 226 -3.58 28.45 -0.46
N LEU A 227 -4.83 28.01 -0.60
CA LEU A 227 -5.90 28.82 -1.15
C LEU A 227 -6.18 30.08 -0.32
N SER A 228 -5.92 30.05 1.00
CA SER A 228 -6.21 31.21 1.86
C SER A 228 -5.33 32.40 1.50
N HIS A 229 -4.04 32.14 1.20
CA HIS A 229 -3.13 33.18 0.74
C HIS A 229 -3.64 33.80 -0.58
N THR A 230 -3.91 32.95 -1.57
CA THR A 230 -4.44 33.41 -2.87
C THR A 230 -5.76 34.15 -2.73
N TYR A 231 -6.65 33.72 -1.81
CA TYR A 231 -7.91 34.41 -1.52
C TYR A 231 -7.67 35.86 -1.07
N VAL A 232 -6.76 36.09 -0.12
CA VAL A 232 -6.43 37.44 0.37
C VAL A 232 -5.80 38.28 -0.75
N VAL A 233 -4.89 37.71 -1.55
CA VAL A 233 -4.25 38.42 -2.66
C VAL A 233 -5.27 38.84 -3.72
N LEU A 234 -6.22 37.99 -4.09
CA LEU A 234 -7.26 38.34 -5.05
C LEU A 234 -8.16 39.48 -4.51
N ASN A 235 -8.54 39.45 -3.23
CA ASN A 235 -9.29 40.54 -2.61
C ASN A 235 -8.46 41.85 -2.61
N HIS A 236 -7.17 41.80 -2.29
CA HIS A 236 -6.25 42.95 -2.36
C HIS A 236 -6.15 43.57 -3.77
N LEU A 237 -6.25 42.74 -4.80
CA LEU A 237 -6.24 43.18 -6.20
C LEU A 237 -7.59 43.75 -6.66
N GLY A 238 -8.67 43.52 -5.92
CA GLY A 238 -10.02 43.99 -6.21
C GLY A 238 -10.92 42.98 -6.91
N TYR A 239 -10.70 41.68 -6.68
CA TYR A 239 -11.61 40.63 -7.14
C TYR A 239 -12.76 40.49 -6.14
N ASP A 240 -13.96 40.90 -6.55
CA ASP A 240 -15.13 40.96 -5.66
C ASP A 240 -15.89 39.63 -5.53
N ASP A 241 -15.72 38.71 -6.49
CA ASP A 241 -16.43 37.42 -6.58
C ASP A 241 -15.45 36.24 -6.49
N VAL A 242 -14.87 36.07 -5.30
CA VAL A 242 -13.98 34.96 -4.95
C VAL A 242 -14.66 34.06 -3.93
N ALA A 243 -14.74 32.78 -4.26
CA ALA A 243 -15.20 31.71 -3.38
C ALA A 243 -14.09 30.68 -3.19
N TYR A 244 -14.23 29.81 -2.20
CA TYR A 244 -13.32 28.69 -2.00
C TYR A 244 -14.06 27.42 -1.61
N TYR A 245 -13.55 26.31 -2.10
CA TYR A 245 -13.99 24.97 -1.75
C TYR A 245 -13.02 24.40 -0.71
N GLU A 246 -13.54 24.08 0.46
CA GLU A 246 -12.76 23.46 1.53
C GLU A 246 -12.56 21.95 1.33
N GLY A 247 -13.40 21.30 0.51
CA GLY A 247 -13.20 19.90 0.17
C GLY A 247 -11.88 19.74 -0.56
N SER A 248 -11.03 18.84 -0.07
CA SER A 248 -9.75 18.54 -0.72
C SER A 248 -9.99 17.94 -2.12
N LEU A 249 -8.99 17.93 -3.00
CA LEU A 249 -9.07 17.10 -4.21
C LEU A 249 -9.40 15.64 -3.82
N THR A 250 -8.87 15.16 -2.69
CA THR A 250 -9.22 13.84 -2.16
C THR A 250 -10.72 13.71 -1.87
N ASP A 251 -11.38 14.72 -1.31
CA ASP A 251 -12.85 14.73 -1.09
C ASP A 251 -13.59 14.73 -2.44
N TRP A 252 -13.11 15.48 -3.44
CA TRP A 252 -13.65 15.48 -4.80
C TRP A 252 -13.57 14.10 -5.46
N LEU A 253 -12.42 13.44 -5.36
CA LEU A 253 -12.15 12.13 -5.95
C LEU A 253 -12.78 10.97 -5.18
N ARG A 254 -12.90 11.08 -3.85
CA ARG A 254 -13.56 10.09 -2.99
C ARG A 254 -15.06 10.05 -3.21
N ALA A 255 -15.72 11.18 -3.41
CA ALA A 255 -17.18 11.16 -3.65
C ALA A 255 -17.57 10.50 -5.00
N ASP A 256 -16.63 10.41 -5.95
CA ASP A 256 -16.79 9.59 -7.17
C ASP A 256 -16.41 8.11 -6.94
N SER A 257 -15.76 7.80 -5.81
CA SER A 257 -15.49 6.44 -5.34
C SER A 257 -16.60 6.04 -4.36
N PRO A 258 -17.66 5.39 -4.82
CA PRO A 258 -18.78 5.01 -3.96
C PRO A 258 -18.30 4.23 -2.72
N ASP A 259 -18.72 4.68 -1.54
CA ASP A 259 -18.39 4.04 -0.26
C ASP A 259 -19.02 2.65 -0.20
N TRP A 260 -18.19 1.61 -0.18
CA TRP A 260 -18.67 0.23 -0.09
C TRP A 260 -18.61 -0.29 1.34
N ASP A 261 -19.73 -0.83 1.79
CA ASP A 261 -19.80 -1.61 3.02
C ASP A 261 -19.58 -3.10 2.68
N PRO A 262 -18.48 -3.72 3.16
CA PRO A 262 -18.22 -5.14 2.93
C PRO A 262 -19.37 -6.06 3.39
N LEU A 263 -20.07 -5.72 4.48
CA LEU A 263 -21.18 -6.50 5.02
C LEU A 263 -22.44 -6.32 4.19
N GLU A 264 -22.69 -5.12 3.68
CA GLU A 264 -23.78 -4.89 2.72
C GLU A 264 -23.58 -5.70 1.44
N LEU A 265 -22.36 -5.77 0.92
CA LEU A 265 -22.04 -6.60 -0.24
C LEU A 265 -22.31 -8.09 0.02
N GLN A 266 -21.99 -8.61 1.19
CA GLN A 266 -22.36 -9.98 1.56
C GLN A 266 -23.88 -10.17 1.61
N ALA A 267 -24.61 -9.21 2.20
CA ALA A 267 -26.07 -9.24 2.23
C ALA A 267 -26.68 -9.21 0.82
N GLN A 268 -26.12 -8.41 -0.08
CA GLN A 268 -26.50 -8.37 -1.49
C GLN A 268 -26.24 -9.71 -2.17
N VAL A 269 -25.06 -10.33 -2.00
CA VAL A 269 -24.79 -11.67 -2.56
C VAL A 269 -25.83 -12.69 -2.09
N ARG A 270 -26.15 -12.72 -0.78
CA ARG A 270 -27.20 -13.59 -0.24
C ARG A 270 -28.57 -13.31 -0.86
N ALA A 271 -28.93 -12.03 -1.04
CA ALA A 271 -30.22 -11.64 -1.63
C ALA A 271 -30.36 -11.99 -3.13
N TYR A 272 -29.25 -12.01 -3.86
CA TYR A 272 -29.24 -12.32 -5.29
C TYR A 272 -28.91 -13.78 -5.61
N ALA A 273 -28.48 -14.59 -4.64
CA ALA A 273 -28.12 -15.98 -4.85
C ALA A 273 -29.23 -16.77 -5.59
N ASP A 274 -30.49 -16.68 -5.17
CA ASP A 274 -31.63 -17.36 -5.82
C ASP A 274 -31.99 -16.80 -7.20
N ARG A 275 -31.59 -15.56 -7.49
CA ARG A 275 -31.88 -14.86 -8.75
C ARG A 275 -30.76 -15.04 -9.78
N GLY A 276 -29.58 -15.45 -9.33
CA GLY A 276 -28.41 -15.74 -10.15
C GLY A 276 -27.61 -14.52 -10.60
N PHE A 277 -26.44 -14.80 -11.18
CA PHE A 277 -25.44 -13.82 -11.59
C PHE A 277 -25.98 -12.69 -12.49
N ASP A 278 -26.76 -13.03 -13.52
CA ASP A 278 -27.25 -12.03 -14.48
C ASP A 278 -28.21 -11.04 -13.82
N ALA A 279 -28.99 -11.46 -12.82
CA ALA A 279 -29.86 -10.56 -12.06
C ALA A 279 -29.08 -9.61 -11.16
N LEU A 280 -28.02 -10.09 -10.50
CA LEU A 280 -27.11 -9.26 -9.71
C LEU A 280 -26.52 -8.13 -10.57
N VAL A 281 -25.96 -8.47 -11.73
CA VAL A 281 -25.34 -7.50 -12.64
C VAL A 281 -26.37 -6.57 -13.26
N ALA A 282 -27.55 -7.06 -13.63
CA ALA A 282 -28.60 -6.24 -14.23
C ALA A 282 -29.14 -5.18 -13.25
N ASP A 283 -29.28 -5.53 -11.97
CA ASP A 283 -29.85 -4.63 -10.96
C ASP A 283 -28.81 -3.71 -10.32
N LEU A 284 -27.56 -4.17 -10.16
CA LEU A 284 -26.51 -3.44 -9.42
C LEU A 284 -25.42 -2.82 -10.32
N GLY A 285 -25.40 -3.15 -11.62
CA GLY A 285 -24.38 -2.70 -12.58
C GLY A 285 -23.19 -3.66 -12.69
N GLU A 286 -22.38 -3.53 -13.76
CA GLU A 286 -21.17 -4.36 -13.97
C GLU A 286 -20.04 -4.02 -12.99
N ASP A 287 -20.03 -2.79 -12.47
CA ASP A 287 -19.08 -2.31 -11.46
C ASP A 287 -19.16 -3.10 -10.15
N VAL A 288 -20.29 -3.76 -9.86
CA VAL A 288 -20.46 -4.68 -8.72
C VAL A 288 -19.38 -5.76 -8.68
N LEU A 289 -18.91 -6.23 -9.83
CA LEU A 289 -17.88 -7.27 -9.92
C LEU A 289 -16.53 -6.80 -9.37
N GLY A 290 -16.24 -5.49 -9.47
CA GLY A 290 -15.09 -4.88 -8.83
C GLY A 290 -15.22 -4.87 -7.30
N ARG A 291 -16.44 -4.70 -6.80
CA ARG A 291 -16.77 -4.53 -5.37
C ARG A 291 -16.85 -5.84 -4.62
N LEU A 292 -17.37 -6.89 -5.26
CA LEU A 292 -17.44 -8.26 -4.71
C LEU A 292 -16.08 -8.79 -4.22
N LYS A 293 -14.97 -8.20 -4.67
CA LYS A 293 -13.64 -8.46 -4.13
C LYS A 293 -13.56 -8.20 -2.62
N LEU A 294 -14.31 -7.25 -2.07
CA LEU A 294 -14.38 -7.03 -0.62
C LEU A 294 -15.07 -8.18 0.13
N ALA A 295 -15.91 -8.97 -0.54
CA ALA A 295 -16.48 -10.20 -0.02
C ALA A 295 -15.62 -11.44 -0.33
N GLY A 296 -14.39 -11.26 -0.84
CA GLY A 296 -13.49 -12.35 -1.19
C GLY A 296 -13.76 -13.00 -2.55
N LEU A 297 -14.59 -12.39 -3.38
CA LEU A 297 -15.06 -12.96 -4.64
C LEU A 297 -14.46 -12.20 -5.84
N TYR A 298 -13.76 -12.91 -6.70
CA TYR A 298 -13.34 -12.40 -8.00
C TYR A 298 -14.14 -13.07 -9.10
N HIS A 299 -14.85 -12.30 -9.92
CA HIS A 299 -15.38 -12.83 -11.17
C HIS A 299 -14.20 -13.32 -12.03
N GLN A 300 -14.21 -14.60 -12.40
CA GLN A 300 -13.15 -15.21 -13.22
C GLN A 300 -13.45 -15.04 -14.71
N LYS A 301 -12.58 -15.57 -15.60
CA LYS A 301 -12.77 -15.45 -17.06
C LYS A 301 -14.12 -15.96 -17.56
N GLN A 302 -14.65 -17.00 -16.92
CA GLN A 302 -15.92 -17.62 -17.26
C GLN A 302 -17.07 -16.84 -16.60
N ARG A 303 -18.05 -16.42 -17.40
CA ARG A 303 -19.21 -15.65 -16.93
C ARG A 303 -19.99 -16.45 -15.89
N GLY A 304 -20.39 -15.79 -14.78
CA GLY A 304 -21.18 -16.42 -13.72
C GLY A 304 -20.39 -17.24 -12.70
N PHE A 305 -19.08 -17.43 -12.90
CA PHE A 305 -18.21 -18.14 -11.97
C PHE A 305 -17.27 -17.20 -11.24
N PHE A 306 -16.88 -17.60 -10.03
CA PHE A 306 -16.04 -16.83 -9.14
C PHE A 306 -14.85 -17.66 -8.65
N MET A 307 -13.71 -16.98 -8.52
CA MET A 307 -12.70 -17.37 -7.54
C MET A 307 -13.15 -16.87 -6.18
N LEU A 308 -13.20 -17.77 -5.20
CA LEU A 308 -13.42 -17.46 -3.79
C LEU A 308 -12.09 -17.58 -3.05
N ARG A 309 -11.79 -16.58 -2.21
CA ARG A 309 -10.63 -16.60 -1.31
C ARG A 309 -11.06 -16.62 0.14
N THR A 310 -10.59 -17.62 0.86
CA THR A 310 -10.71 -17.76 2.31
C THR A 310 -9.58 -16.99 2.98
N LYS A 311 -9.90 -16.08 3.91
CA LYS A 311 -8.90 -15.34 4.69
C LYS A 311 -8.41 -16.23 5.84
N VAL A 312 -7.11 -16.49 5.91
CA VAL A 312 -6.52 -17.36 6.94
C VAL A 312 -5.39 -16.59 7.66
N PRO A 313 -5.72 -15.82 8.72
CA PRO A 313 -4.76 -14.97 9.42
C PRO A 313 -3.54 -15.75 9.89
N GLY A 314 -2.34 -15.31 9.50
CA GLY A 314 -1.08 -16.00 9.83
C GLY A 314 -0.93 -17.40 9.24
N GLY A 315 -1.87 -17.83 8.39
CA GLY A 315 -1.92 -19.18 7.84
C GLY A 315 -2.42 -20.25 8.81
N GLU A 316 -2.89 -19.90 9.99
CA GLU A 316 -3.29 -20.87 11.02
C GLU A 316 -4.72 -21.40 10.80
N LEU A 317 -4.87 -22.72 10.81
CA LEU A 317 -6.13 -23.43 10.67
C LEU A 317 -6.23 -24.51 11.73
N THR A 318 -7.42 -24.68 12.30
CA THR A 318 -7.77 -25.93 12.97
C THR A 318 -8.07 -27.02 11.93
N ALA A 319 -7.94 -28.28 12.33
CA ALA A 319 -8.29 -29.44 11.50
C ALA A 319 -9.78 -29.40 11.09
N GLU A 320 -10.65 -28.85 11.94
CA GLU A 320 -12.07 -28.67 11.59
C GLU A 320 -12.24 -27.64 10.47
N GLN A 321 -11.58 -26.49 10.56
CA GLN A 321 -11.60 -25.49 9.50
C GLN A 321 -11.01 -26.04 8.19
N ALA A 322 -9.88 -26.73 8.24
CA ALA A 322 -9.27 -27.35 7.08
C ALA A 322 -10.17 -28.42 6.43
N ARG A 323 -10.86 -29.27 7.22
CA ARG A 323 -11.87 -30.21 6.72
C ARG A 323 -13.03 -29.50 6.02
N VAL A 324 -13.54 -28.41 6.59
CA VAL A 324 -14.64 -27.63 5.98
C VAL A 324 -14.19 -27.02 4.64
N ILE A 325 -12.99 -26.42 4.59
CA ILE A 325 -12.42 -25.89 3.34
C ILE A 325 -12.27 -27.00 2.29
N GLY A 326 -11.75 -28.16 2.68
CA GLY A 326 -11.61 -29.32 1.79
C GLY A 326 -12.95 -29.82 1.24
N GLY A 327 -13.96 -29.95 2.11
CA GLY A 327 -15.31 -30.34 1.70
C GLY A 327 -15.98 -29.31 0.78
N VAL A 328 -15.78 -28.02 1.04
CA VAL A 328 -16.27 -26.95 0.15
C VAL A 328 -15.59 -27.03 -1.23
N ALA A 329 -14.29 -27.26 -1.28
CA ALA A 329 -13.58 -27.40 -2.56
C ALA A 329 -14.08 -28.62 -3.36
N ASP A 330 -14.28 -29.76 -2.71
CA ASP A 330 -14.78 -30.97 -3.36
C ASP A 330 -16.22 -30.86 -3.85
N GLU A 331 -17.08 -30.11 -3.15
CA GLU A 331 -18.50 -30.01 -3.47
C GLU A 331 -18.82 -28.87 -4.45
N PHE A 332 -18.22 -27.69 -4.25
CA PHE A 332 -18.61 -26.47 -4.95
C PHE A 332 -17.56 -25.97 -5.95
N ALA A 333 -16.27 -26.31 -5.77
CA ALA A 333 -15.18 -25.77 -6.59
C ALA A 333 -14.80 -26.69 -7.76
N ARG A 334 -15.80 -27.19 -8.50
CA ARG A 334 -15.60 -28.12 -9.61
C ARG A 334 -15.93 -27.50 -10.96
N ALA A 335 -15.05 -27.71 -11.93
CA ALA A 335 -15.29 -27.30 -13.31
C ALA A 335 -16.57 -27.97 -13.86
N PRO A 336 -17.45 -27.23 -14.52
CA PRO A 336 -18.60 -27.81 -15.22
C PRO A 336 -18.14 -28.63 -16.43
N ASP A 337 -18.97 -29.57 -16.91
CA ASP A 337 -18.63 -30.52 -17.99
C ASP A 337 -18.10 -29.86 -19.29
N ASP A 338 -18.55 -28.64 -19.59
CA ASP A 338 -18.14 -27.86 -20.77
C ASP A 338 -16.80 -27.14 -20.61
N HIS A 339 -16.28 -27.08 -19.39
CA HIS A 339 -15.01 -26.46 -19.05
C HIS A 339 -14.02 -27.41 -18.35
N GLY A 340 -14.45 -28.59 -17.91
CA GLY A 340 -13.62 -29.59 -17.25
C GLY A 340 -12.98 -30.62 -18.18
N GLY A 341 -12.45 -31.67 -17.58
CA GLY A 341 -11.78 -32.80 -18.21
C GLY A 341 -10.26 -32.65 -18.33
N GLU A 342 -9.61 -33.75 -18.69
CA GLU A 342 -8.15 -33.84 -18.84
C GLU A 342 -7.57 -32.83 -19.85
N SER A 343 -8.40 -32.35 -20.81
CA SER A 343 -7.98 -31.32 -21.75
C SER A 343 -7.83 -29.93 -21.11
N GLN A 344 -8.53 -29.65 -20.01
CA GLN A 344 -8.42 -28.39 -19.29
C GLN A 344 -7.30 -28.45 -18.26
N ASN A 345 -7.29 -29.50 -17.43
CA ASN A 345 -6.28 -29.66 -16.38
C ASN A 345 -5.86 -31.14 -16.24
N PRO A 346 -4.79 -31.55 -16.96
CA PRO A 346 -4.39 -32.96 -17.04
C PRO A 346 -3.73 -33.50 -15.77
N ILE A 347 -3.42 -32.64 -14.79
CA ILE A 347 -2.60 -33.02 -13.61
C ILE A 347 -3.44 -33.06 -12.34
N PHE A 348 -4.38 -32.12 -12.19
CA PHE A 348 -5.18 -31.94 -10.98
C PHE A 348 -6.66 -32.26 -11.20
N GLY A 349 -7.11 -32.45 -12.43
CA GLY A 349 -8.52 -32.71 -12.75
C GLY A 349 -9.39 -31.47 -12.53
N ASP A 350 -10.66 -31.69 -12.21
CA ASP A 350 -11.69 -30.64 -12.27
C ASP A 350 -11.99 -29.92 -10.96
N GLY A 351 -11.48 -30.39 -9.83
CA GLY A 351 -11.77 -29.82 -8.51
C GLY A 351 -10.53 -29.77 -7.65
N TYR A 352 -10.16 -28.56 -7.23
CA TYR A 352 -8.98 -28.31 -6.41
C TYR A 352 -9.06 -26.98 -5.68
N LEU A 353 -8.21 -26.85 -4.67
CA LEU A 353 -7.90 -25.60 -3.98
C LEU A 353 -6.43 -25.24 -4.21
N ASP A 354 -6.13 -23.95 -4.06
CA ASP A 354 -4.78 -23.41 -4.16
C ASP A 354 -4.40 -22.70 -2.85
N LEU A 355 -3.28 -23.12 -2.25
CA LEU A 355 -2.56 -22.37 -1.22
C LEU A 355 -1.86 -21.17 -1.87
N THR A 356 -1.89 -20.03 -1.20
CA THR A 356 -1.43 -18.76 -1.78
C THR A 356 -0.15 -18.26 -1.13
N THR A 357 0.56 -17.37 -1.83
CA THR A 357 1.78 -16.70 -1.32
C THR A 357 1.53 -15.70 -0.18
N ARG A 358 0.29 -15.65 0.33
CA ARG A 358 -0.11 -14.87 1.50
C ARG A 358 -0.82 -15.73 2.55
N GLN A 359 -0.58 -17.04 2.53
CA GLN A 359 -1.13 -17.99 3.49
C GLN A 359 -2.66 -18.12 3.49
N ASP A 360 -3.35 -17.61 2.46
CA ASP A 360 -4.78 -17.86 2.24
C ASP A 360 -5.00 -19.15 1.41
N VAL A 361 -6.25 -19.62 1.38
CA VAL A 361 -6.74 -20.65 0.44
C VAL A 361 -7.65 -20.00 -0.60
N GLN A 362 -7.49 -20.34 -1.87
CA GLN A 362 -8.42 -19.94 -2.93
C GLN A 362 -8.93 -21.13 -3.73
N MET A 363 -10.12 -20.99 -4.31
CA MET A 363 -10.76 -22.01 -5.13
C MET A 363 -11.56 -21.34 -6.26
N HIS A 364 -11.78 -22.06 -7.36
CA HIS A 364 -12.41 -21.53 -8.58
C HIS A 364 -13.71 -22.27 -8.87
N TRP A 365 -14.44 -21.84 -9.90
CA TRP A 365 -15.72 -22.44 -10.33
C TRP A 365 -16.88 -22.28 -9.34
N ILE A 366 -16.76 -21.39 -8.36
CA ILE A 366 -17.85 -21.10 -7.42
C ILE A 366 -18.95 -20.34 -8.15
N ARG A 367 -20.20 -20.76 -8.00
CA ARG A 367 -21.37 -20.07 -8.55
C ARG A 367 -21.98 -19.13 -7.51
N LEU A 368 -22.67 -18.07 -7.94
CA LEU A 368 -23.29 -17.11 -7.00
C LEU A 368 -24.27 -17.81 -6.05
N GLU A 369 -24.99 -18.79 -6.59
CA GLU A 369 -26.02 -19.59 -5.93
C GLU A 369 -25.47 -20.40 -4.74
N ASP A 370 -24.21 -20.82 -4.81
CA ASP A 370 -23.57 -21.71 -3.82
C ASP A 370 -22.97 -20.91 -2.65
N ILE A 371 -22.68 -19.63 -2.84
CA ILE A 371 -21.94 -18.80 -1.88
C ILE A 371 -22.62 -18.71 -0.50
N PRO A 372 -23.94 -18.54 -0.37
CA PRO A 372 -24.59 -18.50 0.94
C PRO A 372 -24.35 -19.76 1.76
N GLU A 373 -24.42 -20.95 1.13
CA GLU A 373 -24.18 -22.21 1.82
C GLU A 373 -22.70 -22.35 2.23
N ILE A 374 -21.77 -21.94 1.36
CA ILE A 374 -20.34 -21.92 1.69
C ILE A 374 -20.09 -21.01 2.90
N TRP A 375 -20.67 -19.81 2.92
CA TRP A 375 -20.54 -18.89 4.04
C TRP A 375 -21.17 -19.44 5.32
N ASP A 376 -22.33 -20.08 5.26
CA ASP A 376 -22.94 -20.69 6.44
C ASP A 376 -22.05 -21.79 7.05
N ARG A 377 -21.40 -22.61 6.19
CA ARG A 377 -20.41 -23.61 6.64
C ARG A 377 -19.16 -22.97 7.23
N TYR A 378 -18.68 -21.88 6.64
CA TYR A 378 -17.50 -21.15 7.13
C TYR A 378 -17.77 -20.45 8.46
N GLU A 379 -18.90 -19.75 8.58
CA GLU A 379 -19.35 -19.07 9.80
C GLU A 379 -19.45 -20.06 10.98
N ALA A 380 -19.92 -21.29 10.72
CA ALA A 380 -20.02 -22.35 11.74
C ALA A 380 -18.68 -22.74 12.39
N VAL A 381 -17.55 -22.51 11.71
CA VAL A 381 -16.19 -22.84 12.18
C VAL A 381 -15.29 -21.60 12.30
N GLY A 382 -15.88 -20.39 12.24
CA GLY A 382 -15.15 -19.13 12.38
C GLY A 382 -14.27 -18.73 11.19
N LEU A 383 -14.52 -19.29 10.00
CA LEU A 383 -13.86 -18.88 8.75
C LEU A 383 -14.59 -17.71 8.10
N THR A 384 -13.87 -16.94 7.27
CA THR A 384 -14.45 -15.83 6.51
C THR A 384 -13.74 -15.61 5.17
N THR A 385 -14.44 -14.98 4.23
CA THR A 385 -13.88 -14.49 2.96
C THR A 385 -13.78 -12.96 2.94
N LEU A 386 -14.32 -12.30 3.96
CA LEU A 386 -14.43 -10.84 4.04
C LEU A 386 -13.06 -10.20 4.03
N GLN A 387 -12.87 -9.23 3.14
CA GLN A 387 -11.63 -8.48 2.93
C GLN A 387 -10.38 -9.37 2.78
N ALA A 388 -10.53 -10.62 2.32
CA ALA A 388 -9.40 -11.40 1.78
C ALA A 388 -8.82 -10.70 0.52
N CYS A 389 -9.66 -9.91 -0.12
CA CYS A 389 -9.47 -9.29 -1.42
C CYS A 389 -9.97 -7.82 -1.37
N GLY A 390 -9.96 -7.12 -2.51
CA GLY A 390 -10.41 -5.72 -2.57
C GLY A 390 -9.35 -4.69 -2.17
N ASN A 391 -9.80 -3.46 -1.98
CA ASN A 391 -9.01 -2.31 -1.56
C ASN A 391 -9.11 -2.12 -0.03
N SER A 392 -8.51 -3.07 0.67
CA SER A 392 -8.55 -3.18 2.12
C SER A 392 -7.23 -3.75 2.63
N VAL A 393 -7.13 -3.90 3.96
CA VAL A 393 -6.07 -4.68 4.60
C VAL A 393 -6.24 -6.16 4.26
N ARG A 394 -5.26 -6.70 3.53
CA ARG A 394 -5.22 -8.11 3.11
C ARG A 394 -4.91 -9.04 4.29
N ASN A 395 -4.82 -10.34 4.02
CA ASN A 395 -4.34 -11.28 5.01
C ASN A 395 -2.99 -10.84 5.59
N VAL A 396 -2.87 -10.90 6.91
CA VAL A 396 -1.64 -10.60 7.63
C VAL A 396 -0.76 -11.84 7.56
N VAL A 397 0.42 -11.69 6.97
CA VAL A 397 1.37 -12.78 6.79
C VAL A 397 2.29 -12.86 8.01
N SER A 398 2.58 -14.06 8.49
CA SER A 398 3.51 -14.30 9.60
C SER A 398 4.44 -15.48 9.33
N CYS A 399 5.41 -15.69 10.22
CA CYS A 399 6.18 -16.92 10.23
C CYS A 399 5.23 -18.12 10.41
N PRO A 400 5.29 -19.15 9.55
CA PRO A 400 4.51 -20.37 9.75
C PRO A 400 4.88 -21.13 11.04
N ALA A 401 6.07 -20.91 11.60
CA ALA A 401 6.48 -21.47 12.88
C ALA A 401 6.23 -20.54 14.08
N ALA A 402 5.44 -19.46 13.92
CA ALA A 402 5.16 -18.52 15.02
C ALA A 402 4.58 -19.23 16.26
N GLY A 403 5.15 -18.98 17.44
CA GLY A 403 4.76 -19.60 18.71
C GLY A 403 5.32 -21.00 18.96
N ILE A 404 6.10 -21.56 18.04
CA ILE A 404 6.72 -22.91 18.17
C ILE A 404 8.18 -22.97 17.71
N ASP A 405 8.70 -21.87 17.16
CA ASP A 405 10.07 -21.78 16.66
C ASP A 405 11.03 -21.52 17.81
N ALA A 406 12.11 -22.30 17.90
CA ALA A 406 13.14 -22.09 18.91
C ALA A 406 13.93 -20.79 18.68
N ASN A 407 13.86 -20.20 17.48
CA ASN A 407 14.58 -19.00 17.09
C ASN A 407 13.67 -17.77 16.88
N GLU A 408 12.59 -17.67 17.66
CA GLU A 408 11.75 -16.48 17.72
C GLU A 408 11.87 -15.71 19.04
N THR A 409 11.74 -14.38 18.96
CA THR A 409 11.68 -13.51 20.13
C THR A 409 10.25 -13.36 20.64
N ILE A 410 9.27 -13.31 19.73
CA ILE A 410 7.89 -12.93 20.03
C ILE A 410 6.94 -13.89 19.30
N ASP A 411 6.02 -14.53 20.01
CA ASP A 411 4.87 -15.17 19.39
C ASP A 411 3.93 -14.08 18.85
N VAL A 412 3.87 -13.95 17.52
CA VAL A 412 3.14 -12.88 16.84
C VAL A 412 1.67 -13.18 16.55
N ARG A 413 1.19 -14.39 16.87
CA ARG A 413 -0.20 -14.80 16.61
C ARG A 413 -1.26 -13.87 17.23
N PRO A 414 -1.06 -13.33 18.46
CA PRO A 414 -1.98 -12.34 19.02
C PRO A 414 -2.09 -11.07 18.17
N GLN A 415 -0.97 -10.56 17.64
CA GLN A 415 -0.92 -9.33 16.84
C GLN A 415 -1.55 -9.55 15.46
N VAL A 416 -1.30 -10.71 14.84
CA VAL A 416 -1.96 -11.12 13.60
C VAL A 416 -3.48 -11.15 13.76
N THR A 417 -3.96 -11.71 14.87
CA THR A 417 -5.39 -11.79 15.19
C THR A 417 -5.96 -10.40 15.43
N ASP A 418 -5.32 -9.59 16.25
CA ASP A 418 -5.80 -8.25 16.62
C ASP A 418 -5.92 -7.32 15.40
N VAL A 419 -4.87 -7.27 14.56
CA VAL A 419 -4.92 -6.54 13.28
C VAL A 419 -6.06 -7.06 12.41
N THR A 420 -6.20 -8.38 12.28
CA THR A 420 -7.27 -8.93 11.45
C THR A 420 -8.66 -8.51 11.95
N GLN A 421 -8.93 -8.65 13.25
CA GLN A 421 -10.23 -8.32 13.83
C GLN A 421 -10.55 -6.83 13.74
N ARG A 422 -9.53 -5.95 13.86
CA ARG A 422 -9.71 -4.50 13.75
C ARG A 422 -10.25 -4.06 12.39
N PHE A 423 -9.84 -4.70 11.30
CA PHE A 423 -10.21 -4.28 9.95
C PHE A 423 -11.38 -5.07 9.34
N LEU A 424 -11.74 -6.22 9.90
CA LEU A 424 -12.79 -7.08 9.37
C LEU A 424 -14.17 -6.41 9.46
N GLY A 425 -14.84 -6.30 8.31
CA GLY A 425 -16.15 -5.66 8.18
C GLY A 425 -16.12 -4.14 8.30
N ASP A 426 -14.95 -3.53 8.44
CA ASP A 426 -14.84 -2.09 8.57
C ASP A 426 -15.13 -1.39 7.24
N ARG A 427 -16.11 -0.48 7.26
CA ARG A 427 -16.52 0.30 6.09
C ARG A 427 -15.47 1.33 5.66
N VAL A 428 -14.78 1.94 6.61
CA VAL A 428 -13.80 3.00 6.33
C VAL A 428 -12.57 2.40 5.63
N TYR A 429 -12.01 1.35 6.19
CA TYR A 429 -10.83 0.65 5.68
C TYR A 429 -11.16 -0.44 4.64
N GLY A 430 -12.44 -0.58 4.26
CA GLY A 430 -12.92 -1.29 3.08
C GLY A 430 -12.74 -0.50 1.77
N ASN A 431 -12.36 0.78 1.84
CA ASN A 431 -12.29 1.70 0.70
C ASN A 431 -10.93 2.43 0.60
N LEU A 432 -9.84 1.71 0.88
CA LEU A 432 -8.49 2.26 0.71
C LEU A 432 -8.22 2.59 -0.78
N PRO A 433 -7.19 3.39 -1.10
CA PRO A 433 -6.84 3.66 -2.50
C PRO A 433 -6.50 2.36 -3.25
N ARG A 434 -5.86 1.42 -2.55
CA ARG A 434 -5.56 0.08 -3.05
C ARG A 434 -5.39 -0.93 -1.90
N LYS A 435 -5.06 -2.18 -2.24
CA LYS A 435 -4.71 -3.22 -1.27
C LYS A 435 -3.55 -2.77 -0.36
N LEU A 436 -3.71 -2.95 0.95
CA LEU A 436 -2.67 -2.77 1.96
C LEU A 436 -2.25 -4.16 2.48
N LYS A 437 -0.98 -4.50 2.35
CA LYS A 437 -0.40 -5.78 2.76
C LYS A 437 0.44 -5.59 4.01
N VAL A 438 0.14 -6.37 5.03
CA VAL A 438 0.86 -6.37 6.30
C VAL A 438 1.58 -7.71 6.49
N SER A 439 2.77 -7.66 7.07
CA SER A 439 3.50 -8.84 7.54
C SER A 439 4.05 -8.61 8.95
N ILE A 440 3.89 -9.58 9.85
CA ILE A 440 4.36 -9.50 11.24
C ILE A 440 5.13 -10.77 11.55
N THR A 441 6.37 -10.66 11.99
CA THR A 441 7.17 -11.83 12.38
C THR A 441 8.00 -11.55 13.62
N GLY A 442 8.08 -12.55 14.50
CA GLY A 442 8.96 -12.55 15.66
C GLY A 442 10.17 -13.47 15.49
N CYS A 443 10.23 -14.27 14.41
CA CYS A 443 11.41 -15.08 14.09
C CYS A 443 12.55 -14.23 13.56
N HIS A 444 13.79 -14.65 13.84
CA HIS A 444 15.00 -13.94 13.42
C HIS A 444 15.28 -14.11 11.91
N GLU A 445 14.51 -14.96 11.23
CA GLU A 445 14.74 -15.38 9.84
C GLU A 445 13.73 -14.76 8.86
N ASN A 446 13.01 -13.71 9.27
CA ASN A 446 12.10 -12.89 8.45
C ASN A 446 11.22 -13.67 7.44
N CYS A 447 10.65 -14.79 7.89
CA CYS A 447 9.86 -15.69 7.05
C CYS A 447 8.59 -15.02 6.48
N ALA A 448 8.12 -13.93 7.11
CA ALA A 448 6.97 -13.15 6.69
C ALA A 448 7.25 -12.14 5.55
N ARG A 449 8.52 -11.98 5.15
CA ARG A 449 8.98 -11.16 4.01
C ARG A 449 8.66 -9.67 4.17
N ALA A 450 9.09 -9.06 5.28
CA ALA A 450 8.78 -7.67 5.59
C ALA A 450 9.09 -6.68 4.45
N GLN A 451 10.18 -6.91 3.71
CA GLN A 451 10.68 -6.03 2.65
C GLN A 451 9.71 -5.83 1.47
N ILE A 452 8.74 -6.73 1.25
CA ILE A 452 7.83 -6.68 0.08
C ILE A 452 6.37 -6.40 0.45
N ASN A 453 6.11 -6.09 1.72
CA ASN A 453 4.79 -5.72 2.22
C ASN A 453 4.67 -4.20 2.34
N ASP A 454 3.44 -3.68 2.31
CA ASP A 454 3.20 -2.25 2.45
C ASP A 454 3.62 -1.77 3.86
N LEU A 455 3.42 -2.61 4.88
CA LEU A 455 3.93 -2.43 6.24
C LEU A 455 4.43 -3.79 6.78
N GLY A 456 5.65 -3.82 7.32
CA GLY A 456 6.31 -5.02 7.83
C GLY A 456 6.88 -4.82 9.23
N PHE A 457 6.80 -5.85 10.07
CA PHE A 457 7.33 -5.86 11.44
C PHE A 457 8.29 -7.02 11.60
N THR A 458 9.52 -6.73 12.02
CA THR A 458 10.59 -7.71 12.28
C THR A 458 11.08 -7.59 13.72
N PRO A 459 11.53 -8.68 14.38
CA PRO A 459 11.86 -8.63 15.80
C PRO A 459 13.01 -7.66 16.10
N ALA A 460 12.86 -6.89 17.17
CA ALA A 460 13.87 -5.98 17.68
C ALA A 460 13.82 -5.92 19.21
N VAL A 461 14.93 -5.50 19.82
CA VAL A 461 15.02 -5.26 21.26
C VAL A 461 15.43 -3.83 21.55
N LYS A 462 14.78 -3.19 22.53
CA LYS A 462 15.14 -1.85 22.97
C LYS A 462 15.05 -1.71 24.48
N ASP A 463 16.16 -1.35 25.12
CA ASP A 463 16.25 -1.17 26.57
C ASP A 463 15.73 -2.39 27.37
N GLY A 464 15.93 -3.60 26.82
CA GLY A 464 15.46 -4.87 27.40
C GLY A 464 13.98 -5.17 27.18
N ARG A 465 13.28 -4.41 26.34
CA ARG A 465 11.92 -4.69 25.86
C ARG A 465 11.96 -5.33 24.48
N ASP A 466 11.24 -6.42 24.32
CA ASP A 466 11.05 -7.07 23.03
C ASP A 466 9.93 -6.37 22.26
N GLY A 467 10.19 -6.08 20.98
CA GLY A 467 9.24 -5.43 20.09
C GLY A 467 9.66 -5.61 18.64
N PHE A 468 9.39 -4.59 17.84
CA PHE A 468 9.60 -4.66 16.39
C PHE A 468 10.31 -3.44 15.84
N ALA A 469 11.19 -3.68 14.88
CA ALA A 469 11.55 -2.70 13.86
C ALA A 469 10.48 -2.71 12.77
N VAL A 470 10.16 -1.54 12.22
CA VAL A 470 9.04 -1.36 11.28
C VAL A 470 9.55 -0.93 9.91
N HIS A 471 9.04 -1.60 8.87
CA HIS A 471 9.38 -1.36 7.47
C HIS A 471 8.14 -0.89 6.70
N VAL A 472 8.28 0.07 5.79
CA VAL A 472 7.15 0.63 5.03
C VAL A 472 7.40 0.79 3.54
N GLY A 473 6.36 0.62 2.74
CA GLY A 473 6.36 0.94 1.31
C GLY A 473 7.00 -0.13 0.41
N GLY A 474 6.90 -1.41 0.76
CA GLY A 474 7.34 -2.52 -0.09
C GLY A 474 6.31 -2.93 -1.15
N GLY A 475 6.77 -3.53 -2.26
CA GLY A 475 5.89 -4.20 -3.21
C GLY A 475 6.54 -4.55 -4.55
N LEU A 476 6.03 -5.60 -5.20
CA LEU A 476 6.71 -6.32 -6.30
C LEU A 476 6.17 -6.13 -7.72
N SER A 477 5.07 -5.43 -7.96
CA SER A 477 4.54 -5.26 -9.34
C SER A 477 5.55 -4.51 -10.23
N ASP A 478 5.15 -4.04 -11.41
CA ASP A 478 5.95 -3.06 -12.17
C ASP A 478 6.39 -1.90 -11.24
N GLY A 479 7.67 -1.53 -11.31
CA GLY A 479 8.33 -0.71 -10.28
C GLY A 479 8.39 -1.44 -8.93
N PRO A 480 9.18 -2.53 -8.80
CA PRO A 480 9.37 -3.18 -7.52
C PRO A 480 10.14 -2.25 -6.57
N ARG A 481 9.77 -2.25 -5.29
CA ARG A 481 10.40 -1.43 -4.25
C ARG A 481 10.55 -2.26 -2.98
N MET A 482 11.75 -2.24 -2.39
CA MET A 482 11.97 -2.74 -1.02
C MET A 482 11.41 -1.74 -0.02
N ALA A 483 10.77 -2.25 1.03
CA ALA A 483 10.30 -1.42 2.12
C ALA A 483 11.48 -0.70 2.79
N SER A 484 11.27 0.56 3.19
CA SER A 484 12.24 1.35 3.92
C SER A 484 12.04 1.15 5.41
N ASP A 485 13.13 1.15 6.18
CA ASP A 485 13.05 1.20 7.64
C ASP A 485 12.39 2.53 8.06
N LEU A 486 11.37 2.46 8.93
CA LEU A 486 10.75 3.62 9.54
C LEU A 486 11.59 4.20 10.68
N GLU A 487 12.65 3.52 11.08
CA GLU A 487 13.57 3.87 12.17
C GLU A 487 12.87 4.06 13.51
N ILE A 488 11.80 3.29 13.75
CA ILE A 488 11.03 3.29 14.99
C ILE A 488 11.02 1.90 15.63
N PHE A 489 10.91 1.89 16.96
CA PHE A 489 10.65 0.70 17.76
C PHE A 489 9.19 0.71 18.20
N VAL A 490 8.52 -0.44 18.08
CA VAL A 490 7.14 -0.61 18.56
C VAL A 490 6.97 -1.88 19.38
N GLU A 491 6.24 -1.77 20.49
CA GLU A 491 5.90 -2.91 21.34
C GLU A 491 4.72 -3.70 20.76
N PRO A 492 4.52 -4.97 21.17
CA PRO A 492 3.52 -5.83 20.52
C PRO A 492 2.07 -5.36 20.64
N ASP A 493 1.71 -4.63 21.68
CA ASP A 493 0.37 -4.04 21.85
C ASP A 493 0.12 -2.79 20.98
N GLN A 494 1.17 -2.21 20.40
CA GLN A 494 1.11 -1.03 19.55
C GLN A 494 0.91 -1.35 18.06
N VAL A 495 1.17 -2.59 17.64
CA VAL A 495 1.18 -3.00 16.23
C VAL A 495 -0.13 -2.70 15.52
N SER A 496 -1.26 -3.03 16.13
CA SER A 496 -2.60 -2.84 15.55
C SER A 496 -2.96 -1.38 15.34
N GLU A 497 -2.56 -0.50 16.27
CA GLU A 497 -2.72 0.94 16.08
C GLU A 497 -1.86 1.43 14.92
N LEU A 498 -0.59 1.03 14.85
CA LEU A 498 0.28 1.52 13.79
C LEU A 498 -0.23 1.12 12.39
N VAL A 499 -0.79 -0.08 12.26
CA VAL A 499 -1.46 -0.51 11.02
C VAL A 499 -2.66 0.40 10.71
N ALA A 500 -3.44 0.80 11.72
CA ALA A 500 -4.58 1.71 11.55
C ALA A 500 -4.15 3.13 11.17
N ALA A 501 -3.13 3.68 11.83
CA ALA A 501 -2.53 4.96 11.46
C ALA A 501 -1.99 4.92 10.02
N THR A 502 -1.32 3.82 9.64
CA THR A 502 -0.84 3.62 8.26
C THR A 502 -1.99 3.55 7.26
N ALA A 503 -3.06 2.81 7.58
CA ALA A 503 -4.26 2.74 6.75
C ALA A 503 -4.93 4.12 6.62
N GLU A 504 -4.95 4.91 7.69
CA GLU A 504 -5.49 6.27 7.69
C GLU A 504 -4.66 7.22 6.83
N VAL A 505 -3.33 7.24 6.97
CA VAL A 505 -2.41 8.00 6.09
C VAL A 505 -2.62 7.58 4.64
N PHE A 506 -2.66 6.28 4.36
CA PHE A 506 -2.85 5.79 3.00
C PHE A 506 -4.21 6.21 2.46
N LYS A 507 -5.27 6.11 3.26
CA LYS A 507 -6.61 6.56 2.90
C LYS A 507 -6.59 8.03 2.51
N ASN A 508 -5.95 8.89 3.30
CA ASN A 508 -5.98 10.36 3.19
C ASN A 508 -5.06 10.91 2.09
N HIS A 509 -3.97 10.22 1.79
CA HIS A 509 -2.92 10.75 0.93
C HIS A 509 -2.59 9.86 -0.28
N GLY A 510 -3.07 8.62 -0.33
CA GLY A 510 -2.88 7.76 -1.49
C GLY A 510 -3.76 8.18 -2.68
N SER A 511 -3.26 7.95 -3.90
CA SER A 511 -3.97 8.26 -5.14
C SER A 511 -5.15 7.31 -5.40
N TYR A 512 -6.33 7.81 -5.76
CA TYR A 512 -7.49 6.98 -6.17
C TYR A 512 -7.64 6.85 -7.69
N LEU A 513 -6.80 7.54 -8.44
CA LEU A 513 -7.03 7.81 -9.87
C LEU A 513 -6.37 6.79 -10.78
N ASP A 514 -5.10 6.52 -10.52
CA ASP A 514 -4.31 5.65 -11.36
C ASP A 514 -4.01 4.35 -10.62
N THR A 515 -4.74 3.32 -11.01
CA THR A 515 -4.57 1.96 -10.45
C THR A 515 -3.19 1.33 -10.73
N ALA A 516 -2.38 1.91 -11.62
CA ALA A 516 -0.99 1.52 -11.83
C ALA A 516 -0.07 2.07 -10.73
N VAL A 517 -0.35 3.25 -10.19
CA VAL A 517 0.52 3.96 -9.22
C VAL A 517 -0.13 4.28 -7.87
N ASN A 518 -1.21 3.59 -7.50
CA ASN A 518 -1.95 3.86 -6.26
C ASN A 518 -1.63 2.96 -5.06
N ARG A 519 -0.46 2.30 -5.04
CA ARG A 519 0.01 1.53 -3.88
C ARG A 519 0.77 2.41 -2.90
N LEU A 520 0.76 2.06 -1.60
CA LEU A 520 1.44 2.81 -0.55
C LEU A 520 2.92 3.07 -0.86
N ARG A 521 3.60 2.12 -1.50
CA ARG A 521 5.00 2.26 -1.92
C ARG A 521 5.31 3.54 -2.70
N TYR A 522 4.39 4.02 -3.54
CA TYR A 522 4.61 5.24 -4.34
C TYR A 522 4.49 6.49 -3.49
N LEU A 523 3.54 6.49 -2.54
CA LEU A 523 3.42 7.56 -1.55
C LEU A 523 4.69 7.67 -0.70
N VAL A 524 5.19 6.53 -0.20
CA VAL A 524 6.43 6.48 0.59
C VAL A 524 7.65 6.90 -0.25
N GLU A 525 7.73 6.47 -1.51
CA GLU A 525 8.78 6.87 -2.43
C GLU A 525 8.79 8.38 -2.68
N GLU A 526 7.62 8.99 -2.88
CA GLU A 526 7.46 10.43 -3.10
C GLU A 526 7.82 11.24 -1.84
N TRP A 527 7.38 10.77 -0.67
CA TRP A 527 7.49 11.53 0.57
C TRP A 527 8.82 11.37 1.28
N GLY A 528 9.48 10.22 1.10
CA GLY A 528 10.53 9.79 2.00
C GLY A 528 9.97 9.32 3.35
N VAL A 529 10.85 8.72 4.16
CA VAL A 529 10.48 8.10 5.44
C VAL A 529 10.13 9.18 6.48
N GLU A 530 10.85 10.30 6.47
CA GLU A 530 10.73 11.36 7.46
C GLU A 530 9.34 11.98 7.43
N ARG A 531 8.90 12.43 6.25
CA ARG A 531 7.56 12.98 6.07
C ARG A 531 6.49 11.94 6.33
N PHE A 532 6.69 10.69 5.91
CA PHE A 532 5.73 9.63 6.17
C PHE A 532 5.55 9.38 7.68
N ARG A 533 6.64 9.40 8.44
CA ARG A 533 6.63 9.27 9.91
C ARG A 533 5.87 10.42 10.57
N GLU A 534 6.07 11.66 10.15
CA GLU A 534 5.32 12.82 10.65
C GLU A 534 3.81 12.68 10.43
N GLU A 535 3.38 12.19 9.26
CA GLU A 535 1.96 11.99 8.96
C GLU A 535 1.37 10.79 9.71
N LEU A 536 2.15 9.73 9.97
CA LEU A 536 1.75 8.65 10.87
C LEU A 536 1.50 9.16 12.28
N GLU A 537 2.39 10.03 12.78
CA GLU A 537 2.31 10.66 14.10
C GLU A 537 1.02 11.47 14.24
N ARG A 538 0.64 12.21 13.19
CA ARG A 538 -0.61 12.98 13.13
C ARG A 538 -1.86 12.11 13.01
N ALA A 539 -1.74 10.93 12.39
CA ALA A 539 -2.87 10.03 12.16
C ALA A 539 -3.14 9.07 13.33
N ALA A 540 -2.18 8.87 14.23
CA ALA A 540 -2.35 8.01 15.40
C ALA A 540 -3.41 8.58 16.35
N SER A 541 -4.33 7.74 16.84
CA SER A 541 -5.47 8.19 17.65
C SER A 541 -5.13 8.49 19.11
N PHE A 542 -3.88 8.26 19.52
CA PHE A 542 -3.34 8.59 20.84
C PHE A 542 -1.95 9.24 20.71
N GLU A 543 -1.45 9.88 21.79
CA GLU A 543 -0.06 10.36 21.87
C GLU A 543 0.90 9.16 21.74
N PHE A 544 1.20 8.78 20.51
CA PHE A 544 2.17 7.75 20.16
C PHE A 544 3.54 8.43 20.14
N GLU A 545 4.33 8.27 21.20
CA GLU A 545 5.72 8.71 21.17
C GLU A 545 6.50 7.72 20.31
N PHE A 546 6.85 8.09 19.08
CA PHE A 546 7.71 7.27 18.24
C PHE A 546 9.09 7.17 18.86
N GLU A 547 9.31 6.03 19.48
CA GLU A 547 10.60 5.64 19.99
C GLU A 547 11.55 5.35 18.82
N PRO A 548 12.80 5.88 18.84
CA PRO A 548 13.80 5.49 17.85
C PRO A 548 13.99 3.97 17.80
N ALA A 549 14.36 3.45 16.63
CA ALA A 549 14.62 2.03 16.41
C ALA A 549 15.49 1.38 17.50
N GLY A 550 15.15 0.14 17.83
CA GLY A 550 15.94 -0.74 18.68
C GLY A 550 17.02 -1.51 17.90
N GLU A 551 17.69 -2.43 18.57
CA GLU A 551 18.58 -3.41 17.93
C GLU A 551 17.74 -4.44 17.18
N SER A 552 17.90 -4.54 15.85
CA SER A 552 17.26 -5.59 15.05
C SER A 552 17.79 -6.96 15.45
N LEU A 553 16.88 -7.91 15.64
CA LEU A 553 17.20 -9.32 15.88
C LEU A 553 17.07 -10.17 14.60
N THR A 554 16.83 -9.55 13.46
CA THR A 554 16.76 -10.27 12.17
C THR A 554 18.17 -10.59 11.70
N THR A 555 18.46 -11.88 11.51
CA THR A 555 19.79 -12.38 11.13
C THR A 555 19.84 -13.01 9.74
N ASP A 556 18.71 -13.55 9.25
CA ASP A 556 18.68 -14.34 8.01
C ASP A 556 17.29 -14.31 7.33
N TYR A 557 17.14 -15.08 6.24
CA TYR A 557 15.88 -15.36 5.55
C TYR A 557 15.67 -16.88 5.35
N ARG A 558 14.79 -17.50 6.15
CA ARG A 558 14.39 -18.93 6.05
C ARG A 558 13.05 -19.04 5.33
N GLY A 559 13.08 -19.24 4.03
CA GLY A 559 11.91 -19.06 3.16
C GLY A 559 10.72 -20.00 3.39
N ASP A 560 10.90 -21.32 3.31
CA ASP A 560 9.81 -22.25 2.94
C ASP A 560 9.24 -23.17 4.04
N HIS A 561 10.00 -23.38 5.12
CA HIS A 561 9.71 -24.34 6.22
C HIS A 561 9.44 -25.80 5.81
N VAL A 562 9.82 -26.23 4.61
CA VAL A 562 9.67 -27.65 4.19
C VAL A 562 10.68 -28.52 4.95
N GLY A 563 10.30 -29.75 5.29
CA GLY A 563 11.13 -30.70 6.04
C GLY A 563 10.66 -30.92 7.48
N VAL A 564 11.43 -31.70 8.23
CA VAL A 564 11.18 -31.99 9.66
C VAL A 564 12.06 -31.09 10.51
N HIS A 565 11.44 -30.36 11.44
CA HIS A 565 12.13 -29.37 12.26
C HIS A 565 11.72 -29.52 13.73
N GLU A 566 12.67 -29.37 14.64
CA GLU A 566 12.43 -29.39 16.09
C GLU A 566 11.79 -28.07 16.54
N GLN A 567 10.86 -28.17 17.47
CA GLN A 567 10.17 -27.06 18.13
C GLN A 567 10.83 -26.71 19.47
N ASP A 568 10.51 -25.52 19.99
CA ASP A 568 10.98 -25.05 21.31
C ASP A 568 10.61 -25.99 22.49
N ASP A 569 9.51 -26.72 22.35
CA ASP A 569 9.00 -27.69 23.33
C ASP A 569 9.52 -29.12 23.16
N GLY A 570 10.46 -29.35 22.21
CA GLY A 570 11.04 -30.65 21.91
C GLY A 570 10.16 -31.59 21.07
N ARG A 571 8.99 -31.12 20.61
CA ARG A 571 8.23 -31.78 19.53
C ARG A 571 8.78 -31.34 18.17
N PHE A 572 8.10 -31.74 17.10
CA PHE A 572 8.48 -31.42 15.74
C PHE A 572 7.32 -30.82 14.96
N TYR A 573 7.64 -29.95 14.01
CA TYR A 573 6.74 -29.64 12.91
C TYR A 573 7.25 -30.28 11.62
N VAL A 574 6.31 -30.75 10.80
CA VAL A 574 6.59 -31.37 9.50
C VAL A 574 6.01 -30.49 8.40
N GLY A 575 6.88 -29.78 7.69
CA GLY A 575 6.53 -28.98 6.52
C GLY A 575 6.44 -29.83 5.26
N LEU A 576 5.27 -29.82 4.63
CA LEU A 576 4.96 -30.61 3.45
C LEU A 576 4.99 -29.72 2.20
N ALA A 577 5.77 -30.11 1.20
CA ALA A 577 5.75 -29.43 -0.08
C ALA A 577 4.40 -29.66 -0.77
N VAL A 578 3.71 -28.58 -1.12
CA VAL A 578 2.51 -28.58 -1.96
C VAL A 578 2.89 -27.87 -3.25
N PRO A 579 3.42 -28.60 -4.24
CA PRO A 579 4.02 -27.97 -5.40
C PRO A 579 3.01 -27.11 -6.13
N VAL A 580 3.42 -25.90 -6.51
CA VAL A 580 2.56 -24.87 -7.11
C VAL A 580 1.32 -24.52 -6.26
N GLY A 581 1.26 -24.93 -5.01
CA GLY A 581 0.18 -24.72 -4.05
C GLY A 581 -1.11 -25.48 -4.31
N ARG A 582 -1.17 -26.43 -5.25
CA ARG A 582 -2.46 -27.01 -5.70
C ARG A 582 -2.70 -28.43 -5.19
N MET A 583 -3.90 -28.68 -4.67
CA MET A 583 -4.35 -30.01 -4.24
C MET A 583 -5.87 -30.18 -4.29
N ALA A 584 -6.36 -31.42 -4.27
CA ALA A 584 -7.79 -31.72 -4.16
C ALA A 584 -8.32 -31.42 -2.75
N GLY A 585 -9.63 -31.18 -2.63
CA GLY A 585 -10.28 -30.93 -1.34
C GLY A 585 -10.18 -32.13 -0.41
N ALA A 586 -10.40 -33.35 -0.93
CA ALA A 586 -10.24 -34.59 -0.17
C ALA A 586 -8.81 -34.80 0.36
N GLU A 587 -7.80 -34.41 -0.42
CA GLU A 587 -6.39 -34.48 0.00
C GLU A 587 -6.15 -33.50 1.17
N PHE A 588 -6.69 -32.29 1.09
CA PHE A 588 -6.58 -31.31 2.18
C PHE A 588 -7.30 -31.74 3.45
N ALA A 589 -8.50 -32.33 3.33
CA ALA A 589 -9.23 -32.90 4.47
C ALA A 589 -8.49 -34.09 5.09
N THR A 590 -7.83 -34.92 4.28
CA THR A 590 -7.00 -36.03 4.77
C THR A 590 -5.82 -35.53 5.60
N LEU A 591 -5.13 -34.48 5.12
CA LEU A 591 -4.06 -33.84 5.91
C LEU A 591 -4.58 -33.22 7.20
N ALA A 592 -5.82 -32.70 7.20
CA ALA A 592 -6.46 -32.21 8.41
C ALA A 592 -6.70 -33.33 9.45
N ASP A 593 -7.08 -34.52 8.99
CA ASP A 593 -7.22 -35.68 9.88
C ASP A 593 -5.87 -36.17 10.40
N HIS A 594 -4.82 -36.13 9.58
CA HIS A 594 -3.46 -36.44 10.02
C HIS A 594 -2.94 -35.45 11.05
N ALA A 595 -3.22 -34.16 10.91
CA ALA A 595 -2.88 -33.17 11.92
C ALA A 595 -3.54 -33.45 13.28
N GLY A 596 -4.79 -33.93 13.28
CA GLY A 596 -5.47 -34.36 14.50
C GLY A 596 -4.97 -35.70 15.06
N THR A 597 -4.41 -36.57 14.20
CA THR A 597 -3.92 -37.90 14.58
C THR A 597 -2.50 -37.85 15.15
N TYR A 598 -1.62 -37.09 14.51
CA TYR A 598 -0.19 -37.06 14.78
C TYR A 598 0.26 -35.77 15.49
N GLY A 599 -0.51 -34.69 15.41
CA GLY A 599 -0.29 -33.42 16.12
C GLY A 599 -1.43 -33.13 17.10
N ASP A 600 -1.78 -31.86 17.26
CA ASP A 600 -2.89 -31.38 18.11
C ASP A 600 -4.10 -30.86 17.32
N GLY A 601 -4.13 -31.13 16.02
CA GLY A 601 -5.20 -30.69 15.14
C GLY A 601 -5.01 -29.29 14.57
N GLU A 602 -3.79 -28.74 14.59
CA GLU A 602 -3.44 -27.50 13.89
C GLU A 602 -2.81 -27.78 12.50
N LEU A 603 -3.09 -26.94 11.52
CA LEU A 603 -2.36 -26.86 10.24
C LEU A 603 -1.97 -25.42 9.97
N ARG A 604 -0.79 -25.23 9.39
CA ARG A 604 -0.31 -23.89 9.06
C ARG A 604 0.05 -23.78 7.60
N LEU A 605 -0.36 -22.70 6.93
CA LEU A 605 -0.07 -22.43 5.53
C LEU A 605 1.18 -21.55 5.40
N THR A 606 1.98 -21.71 4.34
CA THR A 606 3.23 -20.95 4.17
C THR A 606 3.14 -19.88 3.07
N PRO A 607 3.95 -18.82 3.13
CA PRO A 607 4.12 -17.86 2.04
C PRO A 607 4.72 -18.45 0.74
N ASN A 608 5.22 -19.69 0.79
CA ASN A 608 5.70 -20.47 -0.37
C ASN A 608 4.64 -21.43 -0.93
N GLN A 609 3.38 -21.29 -0.50
CA GLN A 609 2.27 -22.16 -0.95
C GLN A 609 2.36 -23.60 -0.44
N ASN A 610 3.08 -23.84 0.66
CA ASN A 610 3.19 -25.13 1.34
C ASN A 610 2.31 -25.14 2.60
N LEU A 611 2.33 -26.24 3.35
CA LEU A 611 1.70 -26.33 4.66
C LEU A 611 2.55 -27.09 5.66
N LEU A 612 2.26 -26.94 6.95
CA LEU A 612 2.92 -27.66 8.04
C LEU A 612 1.90 -28.38 8.91
N VAL A 613 2.32 -29.53 9.44
CA VAL A 613 1.70 -30.22 10.56
C VAL A 613 2.59 -30.01 11.79
N PRO A 614 2.26 -29.08 12.70
CA PRO A 614 3.02 -28.84 13.91
C PRO A 614 2.74 -29.91 14.97
N HIS A 615 3.46 -29.82 16.09
CA HIS A 615 3.16 -30.50 17.33
C HIS A 615 3.25 -32.04 17.27
N VAL A 616 4.01 -32.56 16.33
CA VAL A 616 4.24 -34.00 16.13
C VAL A 616 5.28 -34.50 17.12
N ALA A 617 4.93 -35.54 17.90
CA ALA A 617 5.88 -36.16 18.80
C ALA A 617 6.96 -36.94 18.02
N GLU A 618 8.17 -37.01 18.55
CA GLU A 618 9.28 -37.77 17.93
C GLU A 618 8.88 -39.22 17.60
N SER A 619 8.09 -39.86 18.48
CA SER A 619 7.61 -41.23 18.31
C SER A 619 6.64 -41.42 17.14
N ASP A 620 5.98 -40.35 16.70
CA ASP A 620 4.94 -40.36 15.67
C ASP A 620 5.45 -39.89 14.31
N LEU A 621 6.67 -39.34 14.24
CA LEU A 621 7.29 -38.86 12.99
C LEU A 621 7.31 -39.92 11.90
N GLU A 622 7.79 -41.13 12.22
CA GLU A 622 7.88 -42.21 11.24
C GLU A 622 6.49 -42.65 10.76
N ALA A 623 5.50 -42.67 11.66
CA ALA A 623 4.14 -43.04 11.32
C ALA A 623 3.52 -42.01 10.37
N LEU A 624 3.62 -40.72 10.67
CA LEU A 624 3.18 -39.65 9.79
C LEU A 624 3.87 -39.73 8.42
N ARG A 625 5.20 -39.85 8.39
CA ARG A 625 5.99 -39.95 7.15
C ARG A 625 5.63 -41.15 6.28
N SER A 626 5.04 -42.19 6.88
CA SER A 626 4.58 -43.39 6.17
C SER A 626 3.18 -43.28 5.55
N GLU A 627 2.45 -42.19 5.79
CA GLU A 627 1.13 -41.96 5.21
C GLU A 627 1.22 -41.79 3.69
N SER A 628 0.37 -42.50 2.94
CA SER A 628 0.46 -42.53 1.47
C SER A 628 0.31 -41.16 0.81
N ILE A 629 -0.38 -40.21 1.46
CA ILE A 629 -0.55 -38.86 0.94
C ILE A 629 0.77 -38.06 0.93
N LEU A 630 1.74 -38.41 1.79
CA LEU A 630 3.06 -37.79 1.82
C LEU A 630 3.97 -38.26 0.68
N GLU A 631 3.63 -39.33 -0.05
CA GLU A 631 4.30 -39.65 -1.32
C GLU A 631 4.13 -38.52 -2.35
N ARG A 632 2.99 -37.81 -2.29
CA ARG A 632 2.69 -36.66 -3.15
C ARG A 632 3.09 -35.33 -2.52
N TYR A 633 2.91 -35.19 -1.21
CA TYR A 633 3.21 -33.99 -0.44
C TYR A 633 4.37 -34.26 0.53
N SER A 634 5.53 -34.52 -0.04
CA SER A 634 6.71 -34.98 0.71
C SER A 634 7.30 -33.86 1.58
N PRO A 635 7.77 -34.16 2.80
CA PRO A 635 8.67 -33.28 3.53
C PRO A 635 10.10 -33.28 2.95
N ASP A 636 10.44 -34.23 2.09
CA ASP A 636 11.74 -34.38 1.43
C ASP A 636 11.57 -34.37 -0.11
N PRO A 637 11.07 -33.29 -0.72
CA PRO A 637 10.93 -33.18 -2.18
C PRO A 637 12.29 -32.95 -2.87
N GLY A 638 12.35 -33.14 -4.19
CA GLY A 638 13.48 -32.66 -4.99
C GLY A 638 13.59 -31.13 -5.01
N PRO A 639 14.77 -30.57 -5.32
CA PRO A 639 15.06 -29.15 -5.17
C PRO A 639 14.15 -28.23 -5.97
N PHE A 640 13.72 -28.63 -7.17
CA PHE A 640 12.83 -27.83 -8.00
C PHE A 640 11.37 -27.96 -7.57
N THR A 641 10.93 -29.16 -7.16
CA THR A 641 9.59 -29.34 -6.57
C THR A 641 9.44 -28.56 -5.27
N ARG A 642 10.50 -28.45 -4.46
CA ARG A 642 10.53 -27.62 -3.25
C ARG A 642 10.43 -26.13 -3.55
N GLY A 643 11.24 -25.66 -4.50
CA GLY A 643 11.41 -24.24 -4.79
C GLY A 643 10.40 -23.65 -5.78
N VAL A 644 9.52 -24.44 -6.38
CA VAL A 644 8.57 -23.95 -7.39
C VAL A 644 7.37 -23.22 -6.78
N VAL A 645 7.23 -21.94 -7.09
CA VAL A 645 6.10 -21.10 -6.67
C VAL A 645 5.43 -20.50 -7.91
N THR A 646 4.11 -20.56 -7.98
CA THR A 646 3.38 -19.99 -9.13
C THR A 646 2.11 -19.26 -8.77
N CYS A 647 1.74 -18.30 -9.61
CA CYS A 647 0.41 -17.72 -9.57
C CYS A 647 -0.60 -18.62 -10.31
N THR A 648 -1.87 -18.24 -10.31
CA THR A 648 -2.92 -18.96 -11.07
C THR A 648 -2.69 -18.96 -12.59
N GLY A 649 -2.07 -17.92 -13.15
CA GLY A 649 -1.81 -17.82 -14.58
C GLY A 649 -3.07 -17.68 -15.43
N SER A 650 -2.93 -17.89 -16.74
CA SER A 650 -3.99 -17.72 -17.73
C SER A 650 -5.11 -18.75 -17.64
N GLU A 651 -4.99 -19.78 -16.78
CA GLU A 651 -6.06 -20.75 -16.52
C GLU A 651 -7.35 -20.07 -16.05
N PHE A 652 -7.24 -19.14 -15.08
CA PHE A 652 -8.39 -18.39 -14.55
C PHE A 652 -8.18 -16.88 -14.43
N CYS A 653 -6.94 -16.41 -14.33
CA CYS A 653 -6.68 -15.00 -14.05
C CYS A 653 -6.89 -14.14 -15.30
N SER A 654 -7.78 -13.15 -15.24
CA SER A 654 -8.05 -12.21 -16.34
C SER A 654 -6.82 -11.39 -16.78
N TYR A 655 -5.81 -11.26 -15.91
CA TYR A 655 -4.53 -10.61 -16.24
C TYR A 655 -3.45 -11.60 -16.73
N GLY A 656 -3.62 -12.90 -16.51
CA GLY A 656 -2.63 -13.90 -16.85
C GLY A 656 -2.49 -14.04 -18.37
N VAL A 657 -1.29 -13.76 -18.89
CA VAL A 657 -0.96 -13.86 -20.32
C VAL A 657 -0.44 -15.24 -20.71
N ILE A 658 0.09 -16.01 -19.76
CA ILE A 658 0.58 -17.38 -19.97
C ILE A 658 0.07 -18.35 -18.89
N GLU A 659 0.05 -19.64 -19.21
CA GLU A 659 -0.25 -20.70 -18.23
C GLU A 659 0.93 -20.91 -17.27
N THR A 660 0.66 -21.24 -16.00
CA THR A 660 1.71 -21.35 -14.97
C THR A 660 1.68 -22.66 -14.21
N LYS A 661 0.55 -23.06 -13.61
CA LYS A 661 0.50 -24.16 -12.64
C LYS A 661 0.78 -25.53 -13.26
N ASN A 662 0.07 -25.89 -14.34
CA ASN A 662 0.27 -27.18 -15.01
C ASN A 662 1.63 -27.27 -15.71
N ARG A 663 2.15 -26.15 -16.18
CA ARG A 663 3.48 -26.05 -16.79
C ARG A 663 4.59 -26.22 -15.76
N ALA A 664 4.59 -25.40 -14.71
CA ALA A 664 5.69 -25.37 -13.76
C ALA A 664 5.82 -26.68 -12.98
N ILE A 665 4.71 -27.35 -12.64
CA ILE A 665 4.80 -28.67 -11.98
C ILE A 665 5.40 -29.74 -12.89
N ARG A 666 5.15 -29.70 -14.21
CA ARG A 666 5.80 -30.61 -15.16
C ARG A 666 7.29 -30.32 -15.28
N TRP A 667 7.65 -29.04 -15.32
CA TRP A 667 9.05 -28.63 -15.35
C TRP A 667 9.78 -29.03 -14.07
N ALA A 668 9.21 -28.78 -12.90
CA ALA A 668 9.81 -29.14 -11.62
C ALA A 668 10.09 -30.64 -11.55
N ARG A 669 9.10 -31.49 -11.90
CA ARG A 669 9.28 -32.95 -11.94
C ARG A 669 10.35 -33.39 -12.93
N GLN A 670 10.35 -32.83 -14.15
CA GLN A 670 11.38 -33.11 -15.15
C GLN A 670 12.78 -32.72 -14.66
N LEU A 671 12.90 -31.56 -14.01
CA LEU A 671 14.16 -31.02 -13.52
C LEU A 671 14.67 -31.78 -12.30
N ASP A 672 13.79 -32.26 -11.41
CA ASP A 672 14.17 -33.13 -10.30
C ASP A 672 14.68 -34.49 -10.79
N GLU A 673 14.01 -35.12 -11.77
CA GLU A 673 14.51 -36.34 -12.42
C GLU A 673 15.90 -36.11 -13.03
N TRP A 674 16.08 -34.98 -13.73
CA TRP A 674 17.35 -34.60 -14.33
C TRP A 674 18.47 -34.34 -13.30
N ALA A 675 18.15 -33.73 -12.16
CA ALA A 675 19.08 -33.44 -11.08
C ALA A 675 19.53 -34.72 -10.37
N ALA A 676 18.58 -35.61 -10.06
CA ALA A 676 18.85 -36.92 -9.48
C ALA A 676 19.76 -37.78 -10.37
N ASP A 677 19.52 -37.80 -11.69
CA ASP A 677 20.37 -38.50 -12.66
C ASP A 677 21.84 -38.00 -12.67
N ARG A 678 22.09 -36.81 -12.13
CA ARG A 678 23.41 -36.16 -12.08
C ARG A 678 23.99 -36.06 -10.68
N GLY A 679 23.24 -36.44 -9.65
CA GLY A 679 23.63 -36.27 -8.24
C GLY A 679 23.69 -34.82 -7.79
N LEU A 680 22.93 -33.92 -8.43
CA LEU A 680 22.87 -32.50 -8.04
C LEU A 680 21.85 -32.26 -6.91
N ASP A 681 20.96 -33.21 -6.66
CA ASP A 681 19.95 -33.17 -5.60
C ASP A 681 20.55 -33.27 -4.19
N GLU A 682 21.78 -33.77 -4.05
CA GLU A 682 22.51 -33.76 -2.77
C GLU A 682 23.17 -32.40 -2.46
N ASP A 683 23.43 -31.59 -3.49
CA ASP A 683 24.17 -30.31 -3.37
C ASP A 683 23.24 -29.10 -3.18
N HIS A 684 21.94 -29.25 -3.51
CA HIS A 684 20.96 -28.17 -3.48
C HIS A 684 19.72 -28.61 -2.71
N ASP A 685 19.41 -27.94 -1.60
CA ASP A 685 18.19 -28.18 -0.83
C ASP A 685 16.93 -27.69 -1.58
N ALA A 686 17.02 -26.52 -2.22
CA ALA A 686 15.95 -25.91 -2.99
C ALA A 686 16.53 -25.01 -4.09
N ILE A 687 15.89 -24.98 -5.26
CA ILE A 687 16.15 -23.98 -6.30
C ILE A 687 14.87 -23.16 -6.48
N ARG A 688 14.87 -21.91 -6.02
CA ARG A 688 13.68 -21.04 -6.01
C ARG A 688 13.34 -20.62 -7.43
N LEU A 689 12.38 -21.32 -8.03
CA LEU A 689 11.85 -21.06 -9.37
C LEU A 689 10.45 -20.46 -9.25
N HIS A 690 10.36 -19.13 -9.31
CA HIS A 690 9.09 -18.43 -9.11
C HIS A 690 8.53 -17.94 -10.45
N MET A 691 7.29 -18.34 -10.80
CA MET A 691 6.67 -18.03 -12.08
C MET A 691 5.35 -17.27 -11.94
N SER A 692 5.35 -16.02 -12.39
CA SER A 692 4.14 -15.21 -12.55
C SER A 692 3.72 -15.13 -14.01
N GLY A 693 2.44 -15.35 -14.28
CA GLY A 693 1.91 -15.32 -15.65
C GLY A 693 1.68 -13.93 -16.22
N CYS A 694 2.07 -12.85 -15.52
CA CYS A 694 2.03 -11.45 -15.95
C CYS A 694 2.88 -10.58 -14.99
N SER A 695 2.94 -9.27 -15.23
CA SER A 695 3.72 -8.31 -14.43
C SER A 695 3.17 -7.98 -13.04
N ALA A 696 1.96 -8.45 -12.70
CA ALA A 696 1.40 -8.26 -11.36
C ALA A 696 2.19 -8.97 -10.24
N SER A 697 3.07 -9.91 -10.61
CA SER A 697 4.04 -10.56 -9.72
C SER A 697 3.41 -11.30 -8.51
N CYS A 698 2.30 -12.00 -8.73
CA CYS A 698 1.60 -12.73 -7.65
C CYS A 698 2.43 -13.89 -7.07
N ALA A 699 3.32 -14.50 -7.87
CA ALA A 699 4.24 -15.55 -7.45
C ALA A 699 5.59 -15.02 -6.95
N GLN A 700 5.77 -13.69 -6.95
CA GLN A 700 6.96 -13.04 -6.42
C GLN A 700 8.27 -13.46 -7.14
N PRO A 701 8.35 -13.48 -8.50
CA PRO A 701 9.56 -13.82 -9.26
C PRO A 701 10.79 -12.99 -8.90
N GLN A 702 10.65 -11.77 -8.40
CA GLN A 702 11.80 -10.91 -8.14
C GLN A 702 12.64 -11.31 -6.92
N ILE A 703 12.15 -12.22 -6.08
CA ILE A 703 12.83 -12.63 -4.85
C ILE A 703 13.28 -14.10 -4.91
N ALA A 704 13.52 -14.58 -6.13
CA ALA A 704 13.84 -15.97 -6.42
C ALA A 704 15.18 -16.06 -7.11
N ASP A 705 15.84 -17.22 -6.96
CA ASP A 705 17.06 -17.56 -7.70
C ASP A 705 16.80 -17.43 -9.21
N ILE A 706 15.64 -17.92 -9.65
CA ILE A 706 15.16 -17.86 -11.03
C ILE A 706 13.72 -17.30 -11.04
N GLY A 707 13.60 -16.04 -11.43
CA GLY A 707 12.33 -15.35 -11.60
C GLY A 707 11.82 -15.43 -13.04
N LEU A 708 10.57 -15.83 -13.23
CA LEU A 708 9.91 -15.86 -14.53
C LEU A 708 8.68 -14.94 -14.55
N ARG A 709 8.67 -13.97 -15.47
CA ARG A 709 7.54 -13.06 -15.70
C ARG A 709 6.94 -13.29 -17.08
N GLY A 710 5.66 -13.64 -17.12
CA GLY A 710 4.94 -13.97 -18.34
C GLY A 710 4.83 -12.82 -19.32
N GLU A 711 5.12 -13.13 -20.58
CA GLU A 711 5.15 -12.24 -21.74
C GLU A 711 4.56 -12.92 -22.97
N VAL A 712 4.35 -12.14 -24.04
CA VAL A 712 3.95 -12.68 -25.34
C VAL A 712 4.87 -12.18 -26.45
N TYR A 713 5.29 -13.09 -27.31
CA TYR A 713 6.02 -12.76 -28.53
C TYR A 713 5.11 -12.93 -29.74
N ARG A 714 5.06 -11.93 -30.63
CA ARG A 714 4.30 -11.98 -31.89
C ARG A 714 5.28 -11.95 -33.06
N ASP A 715 5.18 -12.96 -33.93
CA ASP A 715 5.73 -12.90 -35.29
C ASP A 715 4.58 -12.79 -36.31
N ASP A 716 4.91 -12.61 -37.59
CA ASP A 716 3.94 -12.43 -38.69
C ASP A 716 2.95 -13.61 -38.85
N SER A 717 3.20 -14.75 -38.18
CA SER A 717 2.45 -16.00 -38.33
C SER A 717 1.79 -16.51 -37.05
N ARG A 718 2.27 -16.16 -35.86
CA ARG A 718 1.77 -16.66 -34.57
C ARG A 718 2.12 -15.77 -33.37
N THR A 719 1.27 -15.86 -32.34
CA THR A 719 1.61 -15.42 -30.97
C THR A 719 2.13 -16.63 -30.20
N THR A 720 3.29 -16.50 -29.57
CA THR A 720 3.94 -17.55 -28.77
C THR A 720 4.02 -17.06 -27.32
N GLU A 721 3.69 -17.93 -26.37
CA GLU A 721 3.88 -17.66 -24.95
C GLU A 721 5.38 -17.58 -24.62
N ALA A 722 5.76 -16.56 -23.88
CA ALA A 722 7.15 -16.31 -23.53
C ALA A 722 7.26 -15.85 -22.07
N VAL A 723 8.49 -15.75 -21.56
CA VAL A 723 8.80 -15.16 -20.26
C VAL A 723 10.01 -14.25 -20.35
N ASP A 724 10.01 -13.20 -19.55
CA ASP A 724 11.26 -12.59 -19.10
C ASP A 724 11.86 -13.47 -18.00
N VAL A 725 13.16 -13.68 -18.05
CA VAL A 725 13.97 -14.44 -17.09
C VAL A 725 14.81 -13.45 -16.30
N GLY A 726 14.59 -13.44 -14.99
CA GLY A 726 15.42 -12.71 -14.03
C GLY A 726 16.15 -13.67 -13.11
N LEU A 727 17.36 -13.30 -12.68
CA LEU A 727 18.24 -14.12 -11.86
C LEU A 727 18.73 -13.37 -10.62
N GLY A 728 19.00 -14.10 -9.53
CA GLY A 728 19.74 -13.58 -8.37
C GLY A 728 18.92 -12.90 -7.27
N GLY A 729 17.59 -12.99 -7.30
CA GLY A 729 16.77 -12.33 -6.28
C GLY A 729 16.84 -13.02 -4.93
N ASP A 730 17.14 -12.27 -3.87
CA ASP A 730 17.15 -12.78 -2.51
C ASP A 730 16.79 -11.72 -1.45
N LEU A 731 15.86 -12.06 -0.57
CA LEU A 731 15.45 -11.17 0.52
C LEU A 731 16.48 -11.10 1.65
N GLY A 732 17.30 -12.14 1.86
CA GLY A 732 18.38 -12.13 2.84
C GLY A 732 19.46 -11.09 2.47
N ALA A 733 19.89 -11.10 1.21
CA ALA A 733 20.79 -10.09 0.64
C ALA A 733 20.14 -8.70 0.46
N GLY A 734 18.80 -8.62 0.42
CA GLY A 734 18.09 -7.38 0.13
C GLY A 734 18.10 -7.02 -1.35
N GLU A 735 18.07 -8.01 -2.22
CA GLU A 735 18.25 -7.88 -3.67
C GLU A 735 17.06 -8.44 -4.45
N PHE A 736 16.72 -7.75 -5.54
CA PHE A 736 15.77 -8.25 -6.52
C PHE A 736 16.52 -8.85 -7.71
N VAL A 737 15.86 -9.75 -8.44
CA VAL A 737 16.42 -10.28 -9.68
C VAL A 737 16.80 -9.18 -10.68
N ASP A 738 17.89 -9.40 -11.40
CA ASP A 738 18.18 -8.70 -12.65
C ASP A 738 17.48 -9.41 -13.81
N TRP A 739 16.71 -8.66 -14.62
CA TRP A 739 15.99 -9.21 -15.79
C TRP A 739 16.95 -9.44 -16.97
N VAL A 740 17.70 -10.52 -16.91
CA VAL A 740 18.80 -10.86 -17.83
C VAL A 740 18.30 -11.12 -19.27
N ALA A 741 17.20 -11.84 -19.47
CA ALA A 741 16.72 -12.21 -20.80
C ALA A 741 15.23 -11.95 -20.97
N GLY A 742 14.84 -11.31 -22.08
CA GLY A 742 13.44 -10.98 -22.37
C GLY A 742 12.83 -11.89 -23.43
N LYS A 743 11.53 -12.16 -23.31
CA LYS A 743 10.72 -12.91 -24.31
C LYS A 743 11.30 -14.28 -24.69
N VAL A 744 11.83 -15.01 -23.71
CA VAL A 744 12.30 -16.39 -23.89
C VAL A 744 11.10 -17.32 -24.08
N PRO A 745 11.03 -18.14 -25.15
CA PRO A 745 9.94 -19.08 -25.34
C PRO A 745 9.80 -20.05 -24.16
N VAL A 746 8.58 -20.27 -23.70
CA VAL A 746 8.33 -21.11 -22.52
C VAL A 746 8.85 -22.54 -22.71
N GLU A 747 8.81 -23.07 -23.93
CA GLU A 747 9.25 -24.43 -24.24
C GLU A 747 10.75 -24.64 -24.03
N THR A 748 11.56 -23.58 -24.03
CA THR A 748 13.01 -23.67 -23.87
C THR A 748 13.47 -23.52 -22.42
N ILE A 749 12.57 -23.17 -21.51
CA ILE A 749 12.91 -22.82 -20.12
C ILE A 749 13.54 -23.98 -19.35
N PRO A 750 13.02 -25.23 -19.38
CA PRO A 750 13.69 -26.33 -18.67
C PRO A 750 15.15 -26.49 -19.07
N ALA A 751 15.43 -26.51 -20.37
CA ALA A 751 16.80 -26.61 -20.87
C ALA A 751 17.68 -25.41 -20.49
N ALA A 752 17.10 -24.20 -20.39
CA ALA A 752 17.83 -23.01 -19.93
C ALA A 752 18.18 -23.11 -18.44
N VAL A 753 17.26 -23.61 -17.61
CA VAL A 753 17.50 -23.87 -16.19
C VAL A 753 18.58 -24.93 -16.00
N GLU A 754 18.52 -26.04 -16.75
CA GLU A 754 19.57 -27.08 -16.71
C GLU A 754 20.96 -26.50 -16.99
N ARG A 755 21.10 -25.64 -18.02
CA ARG A 755 22.37 -24.99 -18.35
C ARG A 755 22.83 -24.03 -17.26
N LEU A 756 21.91 -23.26 -16.68
CA LEU A 756 22.20 -22.31 -15.63
C LEU A 756 22.74 -23.02 -14.38
N VAL A 757 22.06 -24.07 -13.92
CA VAL A 757 22.46 -24.83 -12.72
C VAL A 757 23.81 -25.50 -12.93
N LEU A 758 24.05 -26.11 -14.09
CA LEU A 758 25.36 -26.67 -14.42
C LEU A 758 26.48 -25.62 -14.43
N ALA A 759 26.20 -24.42 -14.97
CA ALA A 759 27.18 -23.33 -14.97
C ALA A 759 27.47 -22.82 -13.56
N TYR A 760 26.44 -22.70 -12.71
CA TYR A 760 26.58 -22.36 -11.29
C TYR A 760 27.47 -23.39 -10.59
N ASP A 761 27.14 -24.67 -10.64
CA ASP A 761 27.93 -25.71 -9.94
C ASP A 761 29.36 -25.85 -10.44
N THR A 762 29.59 -25.59 -11.73
CA THR A 762 30.94 -25.68 -12.31
C THR A 762 31.83 -24.49 -11.91
N SER A 763 31.24 -23.32 -11.69
CA SER A 763 31.99 -22.06 -11.59
C SER A 763 31.78 -21.29 -10.27
N ARG A 764 30.92 -21.79 -9.38
CA ARG A 764 30.72 -21.22 -8.04
C ARG A 764 31.97 -21.37 -7.20
N ARG A 765 32.23 -20.34 -6.38
CA ARG A 765 33.23 -20.41 -5.33
C ARG A 765 32.67 -21.22 -4.15
N PRO A 766 33.52 -21.73 -3.23
CA PRO A 766 33.03 -22.33 -1.99
C PRO A 766 32.09 -21.37 -1.27
N ASP A 767 30.95 -21.88 -0.82
CA ASP A 767 29.91 -21.15 -0.06
C ASP A 767 29.28 -19.95 -0.78
N GLU A 768 29.50 -19.79 -2.09
CA GLU A 768 28.92 -18.70 -2.88
C GLU A 768 27.44 -19.00 -3.18
N SER A 769 26.55 -18.08 -2.82
CA SER A 769 25.11 -18.18 -3.11
C SER A 769 24.84 -18.04 -4.62
N VAL A 770 23.63 -18.41 -5.07
CA VAL A 770 23.21 -18.17 -6.46
C VAL A 770 23.22 -16.67 -6.78
N THR A 771 22.76 -15.84 -5.85
CA THR A 771 22.76 -14.37 -5.95
C THR A 771 24.17 -13.81 -6.13
N ASP A 772 25.10 -14.15 -5.23
CA ASP A 772 26.50 -13.69 -5.33
C ASP A 772 27.17 -14.15 -6.63
N TRP A 773 26.83 -15.38 -7.08
CA TRP A 773 27.34 -15.91 -8.33
C TRP A 773 26.79 -15.14 -9.53
N THR A 774 25.47 -14.87 -9.58
CA THR A 774 24.87 -14.12 -10.69
C THR A 774 25.43 -12.71 -10.79
N ASP A 775 25.67 -12.05 -9.67
CA ASP A 775 26.26 -10.70 -9.63
C ASP A 775 27.70 -10.66 -10.14
N ARG A 776 28.44 -11.74 -9.91
CA ARG A 776 29.82 -11.88 -10.37
C ARG A 776 29.91 -12.14 -11.86
N ILE A 777 28.93 -12.83 -12.46
CA ILE A 777 28.97 -13.21 -13.87
C ILE A 777 28.34 -12.11 -14.72
N PRO A 778 29.04 -11.58 -15.74
CA PRO A 778 28.47 -10.56 -16.60
C PRO A 778 27.17 -11.00 -17.29
N ASP A 779 26.17 -10.12 -17.31
CA ASP A 779 24.89 -10.27 -18.00
C ASP A 779 24.94 -10.96 -19.37
N HIS A 780 25.92 -10.60 -20.20
CA HIS A 780 26.03 -11.15 -21.55
C HIS A 780 26.43 -12.63 -21.55
N GLU A 781 27.21 -13.08 -20.58
CA GLU A 781 27.54 -14.49 -20.36
C GLU A 781 26.32 -15.24 -19.82
N LEU A 782 25.58 -14.66 -18.86
CA LEU A 782 24.32 -15.24 -18.37
C LEU A 782 23.29 -15.42 -19.50
N ARG A 783 23.12 -14.43 -20.39
CA ARG A 783 22.30 -14.57 -21.62
C ARG A 783 22.83 -15.67 -22.54
N GLY A 784 24.14 -15.80 -22.65
CA GLY A 784 24.82 -16.84 -23.40
C GLY A 784 24.50 -18.25 -22.89
N ILE A 785 24.57 -18.45 -21.57
CA ILE A 785 24.19 -19.69 -20.88
C ILE A 785 22.69 -19.97 -21.11
N LEU A 786 21.82 -18.98 -20.88
CA LEU A 786 20.37 -19.13 -21.04
C LEU A 786 19.97 -19.48 -22.48
N SER A 787 20.67 -18.96 -23.49
CA SER A 787 20.41 -19.28 -24.92
C SER A 787 21.12 -20.54 -25.42
N GLY A 788 22.13 -21.02 -24.68
CA GLY A 788 23.01 -22.11 -25.11
C GLY A 788 24.08 -21.69 -26.13
N ALA A 789 24.28 -20.38 -26.32
CA ALA A 789 25.33 -19.83 -27.17
C ALA A 789 26.72 -19.94 -26.52
N THR A 790 26.77 -20.01 -25.19
CA THR A 790 27.99 -20.16 -24.40
C THR A 790 27.87 -21.45 -23.59
N GLY A 791 28.87 -22.32 -23.68
CA GLY A 791 28.86 -23.62 -22.99
C GLY A 791 29.15 -23.47 -21.48
N PRO A 792 28.68 -24.39 -20.61
CA PRO A 792 29.01 -24.36 -19.18
C PRO A 792 30.54 -24.37 -18.91
N GLU A 793 31.31 -25.01 -19.78
CA GLU A 793 32.78 -25.09 -19.69
C GLU A 793 33.50 -23.77 -20.04
N GLU A 794 32.89 -22.90 -20.83
CA GLU A 794 33.53 -21.65 -21.27
C GLU A 794 33.59 -20.61 -20.14
N VAL A 795 32.55 -20.55 -19.30
CA VAL A 795 32.44 -19.71 -18.09
C VAL A 795 33.57 -20.02 -17.10
N ALA A 796 34.00 -21.29 -17.02
CA ALA A 796 35.09 -21.71 -16.15
C ALA A 796 36.48 -21.19 -16.57
N THR A 797 36.64 -20.70 -17.81
CA THR A 797 37.98 -20.35 -18.36
C THR A 797 38.24 -18.85 -18.50
N GLY A 798 37.28 -17.97 -18.20
CA GLY A 798 37.47 -16.51 -18.21
C GLY A 798 38.07 -15.96 -19.51
N ARG A 799 37.75 -16.56 -20.66
CA ARG A 799 38.31 -16.14 -21.94
C ARG A 799 37.43 -15.08 -22.58
N GLU A 800 37.83 -13.82 -22.43
CA GLU A 800 37.46 -12.75 -23.36
C GLU A 800 37.88 -13.15 -24.78
N THR A 801 36.94 -13.63 -25.59
CA THR A 801 37.14 -13.69 -27.04
C THR A 801 36.66 -12.37 -27.64
N GLU A 802 37.56 -11.38 -27.69
CA GLU A 802 37.50 -10.35 -28.72
C GLU A 802 37.43 -11.06 -30.08
N THR A 803 36.27 -11.02 -30.72
CA THR A 803 36.16 -11.35 -32.15
C THR A 803 35.90 -10.07 -32.91
N GLU A 804 37.00 -9.45 -33.33
CA GLU A 804 37.04 -8.62 -34.53
C GLU A 804 36.36 -9.39 -35.68
N THR A 805 35.43 -8.76 -36.36
CA THR A 805 35.20 -9.05 -37.78
C THR A 805 35.00 -7.75 -38.50
N GLU A 806 36.12 -7.15 -38.93
CA GLU A 806 36.15 -6.38 -40.16
C GLU A 806 35.63 -7.24 -41.32
N LEU A 807 34.68 -6.71 -42.10
CA LEU A 807 34.60 -6.95 -43.53
C LEU A 807 33.78 -5.84 -44.21
N GLU A 808 34.53 -4.82 -44.62
CA GLU A 808 34.51 -4.10 -45.90
C GLU A 808 33.22 -4.02 -46.76
N VAL A 809 32.85 -2.76 -47.04
CA VAL A 809 32.59 -2.19 -48.39
C VAL A 809 31.53 -2.89 -49.28
N ARG A 810 30.28 -2.42 -49.20
CA ARG A 810 29.56 -1.72 -50.29
C ARG A 810 28.19 -1.20 -49.88
#